data_AF-A0A7C5FAD1-F1
#
_entry.id   AF-A0A7C5FAD1-F1
#
_cell.length_a   1.000
_cell.length_b   1.000
_cell.length_c   1.000
_cell.angle_alpha   90.00
_cell.angle_beta   90.00
_cell.angle_gamma   90.00
#
_symmetry.space_group_name_H-M   'P 1'
#
loop_
_entity.id
_entity.type
_entity.pdbx_description
1 polymer ?
#
loop_
_entity_poly.entity_id
_entity_poly.type
_entity_poly.pdbx_seq_one_letter_code
_entity_poly.pdbx_strand_id
1 'polypeptide(L)'
;MPSKRENREFISMLALLLFCMFILQYVGISNEMPAIVYSNNTQNNHEYSRGLAGQKICIDPGHGGSDPGAVGYGLEEEDVNLDVALRLKDLLIADGATVVMTRTTDTDVSLQARCDIANNNGCNRFVSIHCNAYNGNAYGTETYYHSSLSSSSTAANLANKVNPEVVSHLGTYNRGVKQADYYVLRNTAMPAILVELAFIDNYNDNQKLASESYRQEAARAILHGLQSHYGETPHDPPVEPPAAELDAIYLGSSYNSTMEAGQEYIVWIEYKNNGTATWYPSTSPSTWLGTWNPPNRASVFYPNYNWGNNCRPSSVDYTTSPNSVGRFTFIVRAPAVADNNYTEYWRPIRGDTWFGPTNVFWQIRVRDTISPSPPAINYAPSGYTNDSTPYFDWADGSDVTGISSYLIRIDNEQTPVSPYEYEYTISNTGSASSQHTITNPLSDGIHYYFLYQKDGAGHWSAPAVGNFTVDTTPPTTPIPDDSISSPTSQTTVTFTWTNSVDSLSGLAGYYWKIDNGAETFTTANTVSVALPGEGTYTFYVRAKDNAGNIGEYGTHSVIVSTTAPGANTPVCDILYNSTGTVYWHWLGTPGSVGYYVSVGTSPNSSNIVNDVYTTNTGYTVSDLSNGIYYCRIKAKSASGVIGDYSHPSNGVIVDRTPPTVPSIVLETYPGLGADIDYSESNQYLVSWESAMDFDSGIDVYELQESTSPNSWNTISSNLKVTEFSMVGKDFGKVYRYRVRARNLAGLWSEYSQISDGIAINRLPTVEIGENMQIYSGMQQTLYASSSDPDGLVVNWSWHITGPANSNIDMLFYTQEITFLLNYPGLYNINCIATDNLGGTASDSIFIEVLNRAPIVDLISVNGVQSKPEDLGTVKVKIGKTIEFQSSANDYEDGLVTKYQWDFNGDGNIDAETTDGLSNGYACYTYNNAGTYTVLLHVFDSSSTKTTVTFKIEVGNNDPPKVFVDPIEGEIASDIKISGKASDSDGQVTAVLINFDNGSWQNVVGKTEWYFLWNISKFSDGPHTIYVKAYDGRDYSSIAIIKVVINRTSTSGPSKPDTNSNPSLPDYQYPSETSVNSNKELFDIQFVLFLVFFGGLLFGLGIMIGRKV
;
A
#
# COMPACT_ATOMS: atom_id res chain seq x y z
N MET A 1 -34.59 -33.54 16.66
CA MET A 1 -34.95 -32.30 15.93
C MET A 1 -34.65 -31.12 16.84
N PRO A 2 -34.33 -29.90 16.34
CA PRO A 2 -33.93 -29.50 14.97
C PRO A 2 -32.39 -29.48 14.84
N SER A 3 -31.74 -29.98 13.78
CA SER A 3 -31.61 -29.47 12.39
C SER A 3 -30.73 -28.20 12.23
N LYS A 4 -29.52 -28.38 11.68
CA LYS A 4 -28.75 -27.36 10.95
C LYS A 4 -28.58 -27.80 9.49
N ARG A 5 -28.47 -26.83 8.58
CA ARG A 5 -28.36 -26.97 7.12
C ARG A 5 -27.53 -25.78 6.61
N GLU A 6 -26.74 -25.95 5.54
CA GLU A 6 -26.09 -24.88 4.72
C GLU A 6 -25.24 -23.84 5.49
N ASN A 7 -23.90 -23.76 5.42
CA ASN A 7 -22.84 -24.30 4.56
C ASN A 7 -22.72 -23.67 3.15
N ARG A 8 -21.49 -23.20 2.82
CA ARG A 8 -21.11 -22.23 1.75
C ARG A 8 -21.44 -20.76 2.09
N GLU A 9 -20.65 -19.74 1.74
CA GLU A 9 -19.45 -19.63 0.89
C GLU A 9 -18.22 -19.05 1.65
N PHE A 10 -17.08 -18.88 0.96
CA PHE A 10 -15.75 -18.48 1.50
C PHE A 10 -15.23 -19.46 2.58
N ILE A 11 -14.27 -20.35 2.34
CA ILE A 11 -13.14 -20.26 1.40
C ILE A 11 -13.28 -21.28 0.26
N SER A 12 -13.12 -20.84 -0.99
CA SER A 12 -13.15 -21.71 -2.17
C SER A 12 -12.24 -21.21 -3.30
N MET A 13 -11.01 -20.79 -2.95
CA MET A 13 -10.01 -20.38 -3.95
C MET A 13 -8.55 -20.75 -3.61
N LEU A 14 -8.34 -21.78 -2.78
CA LEU A 14 -7.02 -22.41 -2.61
C LEU A 14 -7.10 -23.94 -2.43
N ALA A 15 -8.07 -24.56 -3.10
CA ALA A 15 -8.31 -26.02 -3.09
C ALA A 15 -8.45 -26.60 -4.52
N LEU A 16 -7.74 -25.99 -5.49
CA LEU A 16 -7.78 -26.35 -6.92
C LEU A 16 -6.39 -26.72 -7.47
N LEU A 17 -5.47 -27.16 -6.61
CA LEU A 17 -4.08 -27.48 -6.98
C LEU A 17 -3.51 -28.74 -6.31
N LEU A 18 -4.25 -29.38 -5.40
CA LEU A 18 -3.87 -30.62 -4.70
C LEU A 18 -5.04 -31.61 -4.62
N PHE A 19 -5.72 -31.84 -5.75
CA PHE A 19 -6.79 -32.85 -5.89
C PHE A 19 -6.68 -33.65 -7.19
N CYS A 20 -5.45 -33.93 -7.65
CA CYS A 20 -5.15 -34.80 -8.80
C CYS A 20 -4.16 -35.93 -8.47
N MET A 21 -3.80 -36.05 -7.20
CA MET A 21 -3.20 -37.23 -6.56
C MET A 21 -3.93 -37.34 -5.20
N PHE A 22 -4.41 -38.48 -4.73
CA PHE A 22 -4.27 -39.86 -5.22
C PHE A 22 -5.48 -40.67 -4.72
N ILE A 23 -6.05 -41.58 -5.51
CA ILE A 23 -6.77 -42.81 -5.06
C ILE A 23 -7.22 -43.62 -6.30
N LEU A 24 -6.91 -44.92 -6.31
CA LEU A 24 -7.43 -45.90 -7.26
C LEU A 24 -8.88 -46.27 -6.82
N GLN A 25 -9.76 -46.92 -7.58
CA GLN A 25 -9.63 -48.33 -7.93
C GLN A 25 -10.96 -48.87 -8.48
N TYR A 26 -10.93 -49.55 -9.62
CA TYR A 26 -11.75 -50.75 -9.87
C TYR A 26 -10.95 -51.71 -10.78
N VAL A 27 -11.24 -53.01 -10.72
CA VAL A 27 -10.25 -54.08 -10.96
C VAL A 27 -10.75 -55.17 -11.92
N GLY A 28 -9.84 -55.78 -12.70
CA GLY A 28 -10.06 -57.02 -13.48
C GLY A 28 -9.23 -57.05 -14.78
N ILE A 29 -7.94 -57.44 -14.79
CA ILE A 29 -7.42 -58.83 -14.79
C ILE A 29 -7.89 -59.58 -16.06
N SER A 30 -7.05 -59.76 -17.08
CA SER A 30 -6.10 -60.91 -17.26
C SER A 30 -5.29 -60.68 -18.57
N ASN A 31 -4.10 -61.24 -18.85
CA ASN A 31 -3.24 -62.23 -18.18
C ASN A 31 -1.75 -62.07 -18.63
N GLU A 32 -0.86 -62.85 -18.01
CA GLU A 32 0.52 -63.23 -18.40
C GLU A 32 1.70 -62.25 -18.14
N MET A 33 2.74 -62.81 -17.48
CA MET A 33 4.14 -62.35 -17.38
C MET A 33 5.03 -63.55 -17.73
N PRO A 34 6.35 -63.38 -17.97
CA PRO A 34 7.25 -63.58 -16.82
C PRO A 34 8.56 -62.76 -16.79
N ALA A 35 8.99 -62.52 -15.54
CA ALA A 35 10.38 -62.57 -15.04
C ALA A 35 11.43 -61.50 -15.45
N ILE A 36 12.41 -61.35 -14.55
CA ILE A 36 13.59 -60.49 -14.63
C ILE A 36 14.83 -61.37 -14.39
N VAL A 37 15.87 -61.21 -15.19
CA VAL A 37 17.25 -61.66 -14.88
C VAL A 37 18.22 -60.56 -15.35
N TYR A 38 19.26 -60.28 -14.55
CA TYR A 38 20.33 -59.35 -14.91
C TYR A 38 21.42 -60.04 -15.75
N SER A 39 22.06 -59.30 -16.65
CA SER A 39 23.42 -59.62 -17.12
C SER A 39 24.26 -58.34 -17.18
N ASN A 40 25.59 -58.52 -17.13
CA ASN A 40 26.52 -57.48 -16.69
C ASN A 40 26.84 -56.40 -17.74
N ASN A 41 27.24 -55.23 -17.24
CA ASN A 41 27.79 -54.12 -18.02
C ASN A 41 29.18 -54.46 -18.58
N THR A 42 29.35 -54.35 -19.90
CA THR A 42 30.63 -53.99 -20.51
C THR A 42 30.46 -53.11 -21.75
N GLN A 43 31.22 -52.02 -21.78
CA GLN A 43 31.66 -51.25 -22.96
C GLN A 43 30.59 -50.70 -23.93
N ASN A 44 30.38 -49.39 -23.83
CA ASN A 44 30.85 -48.44 -24.85
C ASN A 44 30.89 -48.96 -26.29
N ASN A 45 29.73 -49.11 -26.92
CA ASN A 45 29.58 -48.99 -28.37
C ASN A 45 28.29 -48.21 -28.65
N HIS A 46 28.38 -46.89 -28.58
CA HIS A 46 27.63 -46.10 -29.55
C HIS A 46 28.25 -46.45 -30.90
N GLU A 47 27.53 -47.23 -31.71
CA GLU A 47 27.92 -47.44 -33.10
C GLU A 47 28.11 -46.07 -33.75
N TYR A 48 29.23 -45.87 -34.47
CA TYR A 48 29.35 -44.71 -35.34
C TYR A 48 28.18 -44.74 -36.31
N SER A 49 27.35 -43.69 -36.29
CA SER A 49 26.27 -43.48 -37.25
C SER A 49 26.82 -43.72 -38.65
N ARG A 50 26.20 -44.62 -39.42
CA ARG A 50 26.71 -45.00 -40.75
C ARG A 50 26.37 -43.94 -41.81
N GLY A 51 26.39 -42.66 -41.45
CA GLY A 51 25.98 -41.55 -42.30
C GLY A 51 24.65 -41.84 -43.01
N LEU A 52 24.63 -41.57 -44.30
CA LEU A 52 23.54 -41.91 -45.22
C LEU A 52 23.87 -43.18 -46.04
N ALA A 53 24.65 -44.10 -45.48
CA ALA A 53 25.05 -45.33 -46.16
C ALA A 53 23.87 -46.16 -46.67
N GLY A 54 23.94 -46.52 -47.96
CA GLY A 54 22.88 -47.28 -48.63
C GLY A 54 21.68 -46.43 -49.08
N GLN A 55 21.61 -45.14 -48.74
CA GLN A 55 20.65 -44.22 -49.39
C GLN A 55 21.17 -43.80 -50.76
N LYS A 56 20.29 -43.78 -51.76
CA LYS A 56 20.56 -43.17 -53.07
C LYS A 56 19.86 -41.82 -53.16
N ILE A 57 20.61 -40.74 -53.34
CA ILE A 57 20.07 -39.37 -53.31
C ILE A 57 20.35 -38.71 -54.65
N CYS A 58 19.30 -38.20 -55.29
CA CYS A 58 19.44 -37.37 -56.48
C CYS A 58 19.60 -35.90 -56.07
N ILE A 59 20.68 -35.26 -56.52
CA ILE A 59 20.89 -33.82 -56.39
C ILE A 59 20.67 -33.19 -57.77
N ASP A 60 19.88 -32.13 -57.81
CA ASP A 60 19.53 -31.39 -59.01
C ASP A 60 19.92 -29.91 -58.86
N PRO A 61 21.13 -29.49 -59.27
CA PRO A 61 21.44 -28.07 -59.39
C PRO A 61 20.58 -27.45 -60.50
N GLY A 62 19.63 -26.61 -60.10
CA GLY A 62 18.71 -25.90 -61.00
C GLY A 62 19.44 -25.12 -62.08
N HIS A 63 18.75 -24.83 -63.18
CA HIS A 63 19.31 -24.07 -64.32
C HIS A 63 20.54 -24.78 -64.96
N GLY A 64 21.25 -24.16 -65.92
CA GLY A 64 22.40 -24.77 -66.61
C GLY A 64 22.42 -24.54 -68.12
N GLY A 65 23.57 -24.13 -68.66
CA GLY A 65 23.95 -24.12 -70.08
C GLY A 65 23.52 -22.88 -70.86
N SER A 66 22.24 -22.83 -71.24
CA SER A 66 21.64 -21.69 -71.95
C SER A 66 20.56 -20.96 -71.14
N ASP A 67 20.33 -21.42 -69.92
CA ASP A 67 19.37 -20.89 -68.95
C ASP A 67 20.11 -20.61 -67.63
N PRO A 68 20.56 -19.36 -67.37
CA PRO A 68 21.32 -19.00 -66.17
C PRO A 68 20.48 -18.88 -64.90
N GLY A 69 19.15 -19.03 -65.00
CA GLY A 69 18.22 -18.74 -63.93
C GLY A 69 18.17 -17.26 -63.58
N ALA A 70 17.97 -16.95 -62.30
CA ALA A 70 18.02 -15.58 -61.81
C ALA A 70 19.46 -15.04 -61.77
N VAL A 71 19.62 -13.76 -62.16
CA VAL A 71 20.92 -13.08 -62.18
C VAL A 71 20.87 -11.85 -61.28
N GLY A 72 21.82 -11.75 -60.34
CA GLY A 72 21.83 -10.69 -59.32
C GLY A 72 23.25 -10.30 -58.90
N TYR A 73 23.54 -8.99 -58.89
CA TYR A 73 24.82 -8.38 -58.47
C TYR A 73 26.13 -8.99 -59.03
N GLY A 74 26.05 -9.71 -60.16
CA GLY A 74 27.21 -10.40 -60.75
C GLY A 74 27.35 -11.88 -60.39
N LEU A 75 26.32 -12.49 -59.78
CA LEU A 75 26.13 -13.93 -59.69
C LEU A 75 25.02 -14.37 -60.66
N GLU A 76 25.20 -15.55 -61.24
CA GLU A 76 24.19 -16.26 -62.02
C GLU A 76 23.78 -17.51 -61.23
N GLU A 77 22.48 -17.81 -61.18
CA GLU A 77 21.92 -18.84 -60.30
C GLU A 77 22.45 -20.24 -60.66
N GLU A 78 22.66 -20.54 -61.94
CA GLU A 78 23.15 -21.86 -62.38
C GLU A 78 24.52 -22.24 -61.82
N ASP A 79 25.41 -21.27 -61.62
CA ASP A 79 26.75 -21.43 -61.05
C ASP A 79 26.67 -21.67 -59.53
N VAL A 80 25.87 -20.86 -58.83
CA VAL A 80 25.65 -20.98 -57.37
C VAL A 80 25.04 -22.33 -57.04
N ASN A 81 24.02 -22.75 -57.80
CA ASN A 81 23.37 -24.06 -57.63
C ASN A 81 24.37 -25.20 -57.88
N LEU A 82 25.20 -25.11 -58.92
CA LEU A 82 26.17 -26.16 -59.28
C LEU A 82 27.27 -26.33 -58.22
N ASP A 83 27.87 -25.25 -57.72
CA ASP A 83 28.91 -25.33 -56.69
C ASP A 83 28.39 -25.91 -55.37
N VAL A 84 27.19 -25.49 -54.92
CA VAL A 84 26.53 -26.07 -53.74
C VAL A 84 26.21 -27.55 -53.96
N ALA A 85 25.69 -27.92 -55.14
CA ALA A 85 25.35 -29.31 -55.45
C ALA A 85 26.59 -30.22 -55.56
N LEU A 86 27.70 -29.74 -56.11
CA LEU A 86 28.95 -30.50 -56.18
C LEU A 86 29.58 -30.71 -54.81
N ARG A 87 29.54 -29.70 -53.92
CA ARG A 87 29.96 -29.83 -52.51
C ARG A 87 29.08 -30.81 -51.75
N LEU A 88 27.76 -30.73 -51.92
CA LEU A 88 26.80 -31.68 -51.33
C LEU A 88 27.03 -33.10 -51.86
N LYS A 89 27.38 -33.26 -53.14
CA LYS A 89 27.74 -34.55 -53.76
C LYS A 89 28.96 -35.17 -53.11
N ASP A 90 30.04 -34.43 -52.93
CA ASP A 90 31.26 -34.97 -52.32
C ASP A 90 31.04 -35.31 -50.84
N LEU A 91 30.34 -34.44 -50.10
CA LEU A 91 29.90 -34.72 -48.73
C LEU A 91 29.04 -35.98 -48.66
N LEU A 92 28.02 -36.13 -49.49
CA LEU A 92 27.11 -37.28 -49.45
C LEU A 92 27.77 -38.61 -49.86
N ILE A 93 28.64 -38.61 -50.87
CA ILE A 93 29.41 -39.81 -51.28
C ILE A 93 30.26 -40.30 -50.11
N ALA A 94 30.94 -39.36 -49.49
CA ALA A 94 31.80 -39.60 -48.35
C ALA A 94 31.00 -40.03 -47.10
N ASP A 95 29.77 -39.53 -46.92
CA ASP A 95 28.79 -39.97 -45.90
C ASP A 95 28.17 -41.35 -46.21
N GLY A 96 28.70 -42.05 -47.23
CA GLY A 96 28.30 -43.40 -47.66
C GLY A 96 27.10 -43.45 -48.61
N ALA A 97 26.51 -42.31 -48.97
CA ALA A 97 25.35 -42.26 -49.85
C ALA A 97 25.74 -42.46 -51.33
N THR A 98 24.88 -43.12 -52.10
CA THR A 98 25.03 -43.17 -53.57
C THR A 98 24.42 -41.91 -54.18
N VAL A 99 25.26 -40.97 -54.59
CA VAL A 99 24.78 -39.72 -55.20
C VAL A 99 24.54 -39.87 -56.70
N VAL A 100 23.42 -39.35 -57.17
CA VAL A 100 23.10 -39.19 -58.59
C VAL A 100 22.95 -37.69 -58.88
N MET A 101 23.71 -37.18 -59.83
CA MET A 101 23.67 -35.77 -60.25
C MET A 101 22.85 -35.65 -61.54
N THR A 102 22.00 -34.62 -61.67
CA THR A 102 21.35 -34.30 -62.96
C THR A 102 22.33 -33.64 -63.94
N ARG A 103 23.27 -32.83 -63.43
CA ARG A 103 24.49 -32.34 -64.12
C ARG A 103 25.66 -32.21 -63.15
N THR A 104 26.88 -32.37 -63.65
CA THR A 104 28.15 -32.18 -62.90
C THR A 104 29.02 -31.05 -63.47
N THR A 105 28.57 -30.41 -64.54
CA THR A 105 29.17 -29.24 -65.17
C THR A 105 28.08 -28.22 -65.45
N ASP A 106 28.47 -27.05 -65.94
CA ASP A 106 27.54 -26.25 -66.70
C ASP A 106 27.14 -26.99 -68.00
N THR A 107 25.83 -27.05 -68.28
CA THR A 107 25.19 -27.71 -69.44
C THR A 107 23.66 -27.68 -69.33
N ASP A 108 22.97 -27.58 -70.46
CA ASP A 108 21.51 -27.69 -70.54
C ASP A 108 21.01 -29.06 -70.06
N VAL A 109 20.10 -29.06 -69.08
CA VAL A 109 19.31 -30.25 -68.70
C VAL A 109 17.85 -29.86 -68.55
N SER A 110 16.98 -30.44 -69.39
CA SER A 110 15.55 -30.15 -69.38
C SER A 110 14.86 -30.68 -68.11
N LEU A 111 13.75 -30.05 -67.73
CA LEU A 111 12.97 -30.44 -66.54
C LEU A 111 12.51 -31.91 -66.58
N GLN A 112 12.24 -32.47 -67.77
CA GLN A 112 11.95 -33.89 -67.92
C GLN A 112 13.20 -34.77 -67.74
N ALA A 113 14.34 -34.39 -68.34
CA ALA A 113 15.57 -35.16 -68.19
C ALA A 113 16.05 -35.23 -66.73
N ARG A 114 15.86 -34.18 -65.93
CA ARG A 114 16.11 -34.18 -64.47
C ARG A 114 15.27 -35.24 -63.76
N CYS A 115 13.97 -35.33 -64.07
CA CYS A 115 13.09 -36.37 -63.55
C CYS A 115 13.50 -37.77 -64.03
N ASP A 116 13.82 -37.94 -65.32
CA ASP A 116 14.21 -39.23 -65.90
C ASP A 116 15.51 -39.76 -65.28
N ILE A 117 16.50 -38.89 -65.04
CA ILE A 117 17.75 -39.25 -64.35
C ILE A 117 17.46 -39.76 -62.93
N ALA A 118 16.64 -39.04 -62.16
CA ALA A 118 16.27 -39.44 -60.79
C ALA A 118 15.47 -40.75 -60.76
N ASN A 119 14.48 -40.87 -61.65
CA ASN A 119 13.54 -42.00 -61.72
C ASN A 119 14.22 -43.28 -62.20
N ASN A 120 14.96 -43.23 -63.31
CA ASN A 120 15.60 -44.40 -63.90
C ASN A 120 16.75 -44.96 -63.03
N ASN A 121 17.38 -44.12 -62.19
CA ASN A 121 18.35 -44.58 -61.21
C ASN A 121 17.71 -45.13 -59.92
N GLY A 122 16.40 -44.97 -59.72
CA GLY A 122 15.68 -45.45 -58.53
C GLY A 122 16.14 -44.74 -57.26
N CYS A 123 16.30 -43.41 -57.29
CA CYS A 123 16.76 -42.64 -56.14
C CYS A 123 15.72 -42.63 -55.01
N ASN A 124 16.16 -42.68 -53.75
CA ASN A 124 15.29 -42.68 -52.57
C ASN A 124 14.75 -41.28 -52.25
N ARG A 125 15.49 -40.21 -52.58
CA ARG A 125 15.07 -38.79 -52.45
C ARG A 125 15.59 -37.97 -53.62
N PHE A 126 14.95 -36.83 -53.86
CA PHE A 126 15.36 -35.82 -54.82
C PHE A 126 15.43 -34.44 -54.14
N VAL A 127 16.55 -33.76 -54.29
CA VAL A 127 16.76 -32.39 -53.77
C VAL A 127 17.20 -31.50 -54.93
N SER A 128 16.30 -30.62 -55.35
CA SER A 128 16.62 -29.54 -56.30
C SER A 128 17.08 -28.31 -55.53
N ILE A 129 18.13 -27.65 -56.02
CA ILE A 129 18.79 -26.52 -55.39
C ILE A 129 18.65 -25.31 -56.32
N HIS A 130 18.11 -24.21 -55.79
CA HIS A 130 17.73 -22.99 -56.50
C HIS A 130 18.02 -21.72 -55.66
N CYS A 131 18.02 -20.56 -56.32
CA CYS A 131 18.19 -19.26 -55.70
C CYS A 131 17.13 -18.26 -56.20
N ASN A 132 16.28 -17.79 -55.28
CA ASN A 132 15.06 -17.05 -55.63
C ASN A 132 15.35 -15.61 -56.10
N ALA A 133 14.41 -15.02 -56.84
CA ALA A 133 14.42 -13.60 -57.21
C ALA A 133 13.00 -13.05 -57.39
N TYR A 134 12.81 -11.75 -57.16
CA TYR A 134 11.50 -11.12 -57.30
C TYR A 134 11.51 -9.61 -57.62
N ASN A 135 12.21 -8.81 -56.81
CA ASN A 135 12.23 -7.34 -56.91
C ASN A 135 13.37 -6.67 -56.09
N GLY A 136 14.38 -7.45 -55.70
CA GLY A 136 15.50 -7.08 -54.83
C GLY A 136 15.16 -6.73 -53.37
N ASN A 137 13.88 -6.70 -52.99
CA ASN A 137 13.42 -6.39 -51.64
C ASN A 137 12.93 -7.62 -50.86
N ALA A 138 12.61 -8.71 -51.55
CA ALA A 138 12.35 -10.01 -50.93
C ALA A 138 13.67 -10.65 -50.47
N TYR A 139 13.67 -11.34 -49.33
CA TYR A 139 14.84 -12.03 -48.77
C TYR A 139 14.41 -13.22 -47.91
N GLY A 140 15.33 -14.16 -47.68
CA GLY A 140 15.16 -15.36 -46.87
C GLY A 140 15.10 -16.68 -47.64
N THR A 141 15.17 -17.80 -46.90
CA THR A 141 15.12 -19.17 -47.42
C THR A 141 13.69 -19.70 -47.39
N GLU A 142 13.30 -20.46 -48.43
CA GLU A 142 12.06 -21.24 -48.48
C GLU A 142 12.32 -22.63 -49.08
N THR A 143 11.53 -23.64 -48.68
CA THR A 143 11.63 -24.99 -49.26
C THR A 143 10.27 -25.50 -49.68
N TYR A 144 10.18 -25.95 -50.93
CA TYR A 144 8.94 -26.37 -51.57
C TYR A 144 8.84 -27.89 -51.66
N TYR A 145 7.63 -28.41 -51.46
CA TYR A 145 7.22 -29.77 -51.83
C TYR A 145 5.95 -29.71 -52.70
N HIS A 146 5.61 -30.82 -53.36
CA HIS A 146 4.53 -30.82 -54.35
C HIS A 146 3.14 -30.53 -53.74
N SER A 147 2.36 -29.66 -54.40
CA SER A 147 1.08 -29.15 -53.89
C SER A 147 -0.06 -30.17 -53.75
N SER A 148 0.04 -31.36 -54.34
CA SER A 148 -0.95 -32.44 -54.12
C SER A 148 -0.69 -33.27 -52.86
N LEU A 149 0.48 -33.12 -52.22
CA LEU A 149 0.89 -33.94 -51.08
C LEU A 149 0.44 -33.32 -49.75
N SER A 150 0.11 -34.15 -48.77
CA SER A 150 -0.22 -33.68 -47.42
C SER A 150 1.00 -33.12 -46.68
N SER A 151 0.75 -32.28 -45.68
CA SER A 151 1.76 -31.83 -44.71
C SER A 151 2.37 -32.98 -43.86
N SER A 152 1.74 -34.16 -43.87
CA SER A 152 2.24 -35.40 -43.26
C SER A 152 3.05 -36.29 -44.23
N SER A 153 3.22 -35.90 -45.49
CA SER A 153 3.95 -36.68 -46.49
C SER A 153 5.45 -36.73 -46.22
N THR A 154 6.14 -37.74 -46.75
CA THR A 154 7.61 -37.86 -46.65
C THR A 154 8.34 -36.66 -47.26
N ALA A 155 7.79 -36.05 -48.32
CA ALA A 155 8.34 -34.84 -48.93
C ALA A 155 8.15 -33.61 -48.03
N ALA A 156 6.97 -33.46 -47.42
CA ALA A 156 6.74 -32.42 -46.41
C ALA A 156 7.65 -32.61 -45.19
N ASN A 157 7.90 -33.84 -44.74
CA ASN A 157 8.83 -34.11 -43.65
C ASN A 157 10.28 -33.74 -44.03
N LEU A 158 10.74 -34.12 -45.23
CA LEU A 158 12.07 -33.74 -45.73
C LEU A 158 12.21 -32.20 -45.82
N ALA A 159 11.21 -31.50 -46.35
CA ALA A 159 11.22 -30.03 -46.41
C ALA A 159 11.26 -29.40 -45.01
N ASN A 160 10.50 -29.91 -44.05
CA ASN A 160 10.50 -29.46 -42.65
C ASN A 160 11.78 -29.84 -41.87
N LYS A 161 12.67 -30.66 -42.45
CA LYS A 161 14.00 -30.95 -41.91
C LYS A 161 15.10 -30.14 -42.60
N VAL A 162 15.04 -29.95 -43.92
CA VAL A 162 16.07 -29.17 -44.66
C VAL A 162 15.89 -27.65 -44.47
N ASN A 163 14.66 -27.12 -44.52
CA ASN A 163 14.41 -25.68 -44.37
C ASN A 163 14.99 -25.08 -43.06
N PRO A 164 14.82 -25.68 -41.86
CA PRO A 164 15.38 -25.07 -40.63
C PRO A 164 16.91 -25.10 -40.60
N GLU A 165 17.56 -26.16 -41.08
CA GLU A 165 19.03 -26.22 -41.09
C GLU A 165 19.62 -25.21 -42.08
N VAL A 166 19.05 -25.08 -43.29
CA VAL A 166 19.51 -24.07 -44.27
C VAL A 166 19.31 -22.65 -43.74
N VAL A 167 18.20 -22.38 -43.04
CA VAL A 167 17.98 -21.11 -42.32
C VAL A 167 19.03 -20.89 -41.22
N SER A 168 19.38 -21.93 -40.47
CA SER A 168 20.32 -21.88 -39.36
C SER A 168 21.74 -21.57 -39.84
N HIS A 169 22.29 -22.38 -40.76
CA HIS A 169 23.65 -22.24 -41.27
C HIS A 169 23.86 -20.96 -42.09
N LEU A 170 22.85 -20.53 -42.87
CA LEU A 170 22.96 -19.32 -43.71
C LEU A 170 22.51 -18.04 -42.99
N GLY A 171 21.97 -18.13 -41.77
CA GLY A 171 21.48 -16.98 -41.01
C GLY A 171 20.46 -16.14 -41.80
N THR A 172 19.60 -16.79 -42.58
CA THR A 172 18.62 -16.16 -43.47
C THR A 172 17.28 -15.95 -42.76
N TYR A 173 16.41 -15.13 -43.34
CA TYR A 173 15.03 -15.02 -42.86
C TYR A 173 14.25 -16.30 -43.20
N ASN A 174 13.56 -16.89 -42.25
CA ASN A 174 12.78 -18.10 -42.48
C ASN A 174 11.43 -17.74 -43.13
N ARG A 175 11.28 -18.06 -44.43
CA ARG A 175 10.04 -17.84 -45.19
C ARG A 175 9.09 -19.06 -45.13
N GLY A 176 9.56 -20.16 -44.55
CA GLY A 176 8.81 -21.37 -44.26
C GLY A 176 8.71 -22.37 -45.41
N VAL A 177 8.31 -23.60 -45.04
CA VAL A 177 8.05 -24.70 -45.97
C VAL A 177 6.72 -24.47 -46.70
N LYS A 178 6.71 -24.66 -48.02
CA LYS A 178 5.61 -24.29 -48.92
C LYS A 178 5.22 -25.40 -49.88
N GLN A 179 4.03 -25.27 -50.47
CA GLN A 179 3.53 -26.13 -51.53
C GLN A 179 3.62 -25.40 -52.88
N ALA A 180 4.11 -26.09 -53.91
CA ALA A 180 4.13 -25.59 -55.29
C ALA A 180 3.97 -26.72 -56.31
N ASP A 181 3.54 -26.36 -57.52
CA ASP A 181 3.34 -27.28 -58.66
C ASP A 181 4.53 -27.25 -59.64
N TYR A 182 5.76 -27.19 -59.10
CA TYR A 182 6.99 -27.20 -59.90
C TYR A 182 7.16 -28.53 -60.64
N TYR A 183 7.66 -28.49 -61.88
CA TYR A 183 7.69 -29.66 -62.76
C TYR A 183 8.47 -30.83 -62.16
N VAL A 184 9.64 -30.58 -61.57
CA VAL A 184 10.47 -31.64 -60.97
C VAL A 184 9.74 -32.30 -59.81
N LEU A 185 9.17 -31.51 -58.89
CA LEU A 185 8.43 -32.00 -57.71
C LEU A 185 7.19 -32.84 -58.07
N ARG A 186 6.59 -32.60 -59.24
CA ARG A 186 5.42 -33.34 -59.73
C ARG A 186 5.77 -34.66 -60.43
N ASN A 187 6.92 -34.74 -61.10
CA ASN A 187 7.25 -35.83 -62.03
C ASN A 187 8.39 -36.75 -61.54
N THR A 188 9.06 -36.43 -60.43
CA THR A 188 9.92 -37.37 -59.70
C THR A 188 9.08 -38.39 -58.92
N ALA A 189 9.42 -39.68 -59.02
CA ALA A 189 8.68 -40.77 -58.38
C ALA A 189 8.99 -40.97 -56.88
N MET A 190 10.04 -40.33 -56.38
CA MET A 190 10.46 -40.36 -54.97
C MET A 190 10.14 -39.04 -54.26
N PRO A 191 10.12 -39.00 -52.90
CA PRO A 191 9.88 -37.77 -52.16
C PRO A 191 10.92 -36.70 -52.53
N ALA A 192 10.41 -35.56 -52.99
CA ALA A 192 11.18 -34.50 -53.63
C ALA A 192 10.97 -33.15 -52.94
N ILE A 193 12.04 -32.36 -52.86
CA ILE A 193 12.01 -30.96 -52.42
C ILE A 193 12.78 -30.06 -53.39
N LEU A 194 12.42 -28.78 -53.40
CA LEU A 194 13.17 -27.70 -54.05
C LEU A 194 13.52 -26.67 -52.98
N VAL A 195 14.82 -26.40 -52.80
CA VAL A 195 15.33 -25.46 -51.78
C VAL A 195 15.69 -24.16 -52.47
N GLU A 196 14.96 -23.09 -52.14
CA GLU A 196 15.35 -21.72 -52.45
C GLU A 196 16.33 -21.24 -51.37
N LEU A 197 17.63 -21.30 -51.66
CA LEU A 197 18.69 -21.06 -50.68
C LEU A 197 18.57 -19.67 -50.04
N ALA A 198 18.51 -18.63 -50.88
CA ALA A 198 18.35 -17.23 -50.49
C ALA A 198 17.92 -16.41 -51.74
N PHE A 199 17.65 -15.11 -51.59
CA PHE A 199 17.30 -14.26 -52.75
C PHE A 199 18.56 -13.70 -53.45
N ILE A 200 18.84 -14.14 -54.67
CA ILE A 200 20.02 -13.71 -55.45
C ILE A 200 19.92 -12.25 -55.92
N ASP A 201 18.71 -11.73 -56.09
CA ASP A 201 18.45 -10.33 -56.45
C ASP A 201 18.43 -9.37 -55.24
N ASN A 202 18.51 -9.88 -54.02
CA ASN A 202 18.62 -9.08 -52.79
C ASN A 202 20.07 -8.95 -52.33
N TYR A 203 20.52 -7.71 -52.08
CA TYR A 203 21.92 -7.43 -51.76
C TYR A 203 22.48 -8.28 -50.60
N ASN A 204 21.75 -8.41 -49.49
CA ASN A 204 22.27 -9.06 -48.28
C ASN A 204 22.35 -10.59 -48.42
N ASP A 205 21.37 -11.20 -49.09
CA ASP A 205 21.35 -12.63 -49.37
C ASP A 205 22.34 -12.98 -50.50
N ASN A 206 22.46 -12.15 -51.53
CA ASN A 206 23.46 -12.28 -52.58
C ASN A 206 24.90 -12.31 -52.04
N GLN A 207 25.26 -11.44 -51.08
CA GLN A 207 26.60 -11.47 -50.47
C GLN A 207 26.89 -12.78 -49.71
N LYS A 208 25.87 -13.54 -49.30
CA LYS A 208 26.05 -14.90 -48.78
C LYS A 208 26.28 -15.88 -49.93
N LEU A 209 25.42 -15.87 -50.95
CA LEU A 209 25.54 -16.75 -52.13
C LEU A 209 26.89 -16.55 -52.86
N ALA A 210 27.46 -15.35 -52.82
CA ALA A 210 28.78 -15.03 -53.37
C ALA A 210 29.93 -15.73 -52.62
N SER A 211 29.78 -16.02 -51.33
CA SER A 211 30.85 -16.58 -50.49
C SER A 211 30.94 -18.10 -50.61
N GLU A 212 32.14 -18.60 -50.91
CA GLU A 212 32.43 -20.03 -50.93
C GLU A 212 32.12 -20.72 -49.59
N SER A 213 32.41 -20.07 -48.45
CA SER A 213 32.12 -20.66 -47.14
C SER A 213 30.62 -20.81 -46.90
N TYR A 214 29.80 -19.86 -47.37
CA TYR A 214 28.34 -19.96 -47.27
C TYR A 214 27.78 -21.03 -48.23
N ARG A 215 28.37 -21.22 -49.42
CA ARG A 215 27.97 -22.32 -50.32
C ARG A 215 28.40 -23.70 -49.78
N GLN A 216 29.54 -23.78 -49.09
CA GLN A 216 29.93 -24.98 -48.34
C GLN A 216 28.98 -25.26 -47.17
N GLU A 217 28.57 -24.23 -46.42
CA GLU A 217 27.61 -24.38 -45.33
C GLU A 217 26.16 -24.62 -45.81
N ALA A 218 25.77 -24.15 -47.01
CA ALA A 218 24.52 -24.54 -47.66
C ALA A 218 24.49 -26.03 -47.98
N ALA A 219 25.59 -26.56 -48.54
CA ALA A 219 25.76 -27.99 -48.78
C ALA A 219 25.72 -28.79 -47.47
N ARG A 220 26.42 -28.32 -46.43
CA ARG A 220 26.40 -28.95 -45.09
C ARG A 220 25.00 -28.95 -44.48
N ALA A 221 24.26 -27.84 -44.55
CA ALA A 221 22.91 -27.74 -44.02
C ALA A 221 21.92 -28.69 -44.73
N ILE A 222 22.05 -28.87 -46.04
CA ILE A 222 21.23 -29.83 -46.79
C ILE A 222 21.59 -31.28 -46.40
N LEU A 223 22.87 -31.61 -46.20
CA LEU A 223 23.33 -32.89 -45.64
C LEU A 223 22.72 -33.13 -44.26
N HIS A 224 22.85 -32.16 -43.35
CA HIS A 224 22.38 -32.24 -41.96
C HIS A 224 20.84 -32.36 -41.88
N GLY A 225 20.11 -31.68 -42.79
CA GLY A 225 18.67 -31.84 -42.96
C GLY A 225 18.25 -33.18 -43.57
N LEU A 226 19.06 -33.77 -44.47
CA LEU A 226 18.86 -35.12 -44.99
C LEU A 226 19.11 -36.19 -43.91
N GLN A 227 20.23 -36.11 -43.18
CA GLN A 227 20.52 -36.94 -42.00
C GLN A 227 19.35 -36.87 -41.00
N SER A 228 18.94 -35.66 -40.62
CA SER A 228 17.81 -35.40 -39.72
C SER A 228 16.44 -35.85 -40.26
N HIS A 229 16.29 -36.09 -41.56
CA HIS A 229 15.09 -36.67 -42.19
C HIS A 229 15.10 -38.20 -42.16
N TYR A 230 16.28 -38.82 -42.28
CA TYR A 230 16.44 -40.27 -42.15
C TYR A 230 16.49 -40.77 -40.70
N GLY A 231 16.70 -39.87 -39.73
CA GLY A 231 16.76 -40.17 -38.29
C GLY A 231 18.17 -40.12 -37.70
N GLU A 232 19.16 -39.84 -38.54
CA GLU A 232 20.56 -39.65 -38.15
C GLU A 232 20.79 -38.29 -37.48
N THR A 233 21.88 -38.20 -36.71
CA THR A 233 22.35 -36.93 -36.13
C THR A 233 23.32 -36.24 -37.11
N PRO A 234 23.27 -34.91 -37.33
CA PRO A 234 24.18 -34.16 -38.22
C PRO A 234 25.72 -34.39 -38.11
N HIS A 235 26.45 -34.67 -39.22
CA HIS A 235 27.94 -34.90 -39.30
C HIS A 235 28.58 -34.89 -40.75
N ASP A 236 29.93 -35.04 -40.93
CA ASP A 236 30.69 -34.92 -42.23
C ASP A 236 32.03 -35.80 -42.48
N PRO A 237 32.58 -36.07 -43.74
CA PRO A 237 33.39 -37.31 -44.16
C PRO A 237 34.48 -37.37 -45.40
N PRO A 238 35.06 -38.54 -45.96
CA PRO A 238 36.10 -38.77 -47.10
C PRO A 238 36.02 -39.94 -48.27
N VAL A 239 36.95 -40.13 -49.33
CA VAL A 239 36.96 -41.16 -50.53
C VAL A 239 38.32 -41.53 -51.36
N GLU A 240 38.46 -42.56 -52.32
CA GLU A 240 39.68 -43.05 -53.20
C GLU A 240 39.52 -44.01 -54.54
N PRO A 241 40.53 -44.35 -55.48
CA PRO A 241 40.45 -45.06 -56.87
C PRO A 241 41.50 -46.18 -57.46
N PRO A 242 41.46 -46.75 -58.77
CA PRO A 242 42.24 -47.95 -59.37
C PRO A 242 42.86 -48.02 -60.89
N ALA A 243 43.44 -49.16 -61.46
CA ALA A 243 44.14 -49.33 -62.85
C ALA A 243 44.35 -50.78 -63.60
N ALA A 244 45.01 -50.96 -64.82
CA ALA A 244 45.18 -52.19 -65.77
C ALA A 244 46.39 -52.15 -66.88
N GLU A 245 46.82 -52.99 -67.92
CA GLU A 245 46.71 -54.38 -68.61
C GLU A 245 47.83 -54.71 -69.78
N LEU A 246 47.97 -55.92 -70.46
CA LEU A 246 49.15 -56.45 -71.36
C LEU A 246 48.96 -57.31 -72.74
N ASP A 247 49.92 -58.21 -73.22
CA ASP A 247 50.23 -58.68 -74.68
C ASP A 247 50.55 -60.23 -75.14
N ALA A 248 51.60 -60.60 -75.96
CA ALA A 248 51.76 -61.58 -77.14
C ALA A 248 52.12 -63.16 -77.20
N ILE A 249 53.39 -63.73 -77.35
CA ILE A 249 53.73 -65.16 -77.82
C ILE A 249 54.82 -66.08 -77.05
N TYR A 250 54.60 -67.42 -76.84
CA TYR A 250 55.29 -68.47 -75.96
C TYR A 250 55.65 -69.87 -76.60
N LEU A 251 56.31 -70.83 -75.91
CA LEU A 251 56.52 -72.24 -76.34
C LEU A 251 56.23 -73.41 -75.34
N GLY A 252 56.73 -73.43 -74.09
CA GLY A 252 56.61 -74.62 -73.21
C GLY A 252 57.11 -74.47 -71.76
N SER A 253 56.90 -75.46 -70.87
CA SER A 253 57.36 -75.43 -69.46
C SER A 253 57.41 -76.81 -68.76
N SER A 254 57.97 -76.87 -67.54
CA SER A 254 58.07 -78.07 -66.69
C SER A 254 57.91 -77.76 -65.19
N TYR A 255 57.16 -78.58 -64.46
CA TYR A 255 56.86 -78.42 -63.02
C TYR A 255 56.49 -79.76 -62.34
N ASN A 256 56.48 -79.78 -60.99
CA ASN A 256 56.01 -80.90 -60.17
C ASN A 256 54.50 -80.77 -59.87
N SER A 257 53.71 -81.82 -60.13
CA SER A 257 52.25 -81.81 -59.85
C SER A 257 51.88 -82.08 -58.39
N THR A 258 52.83 -82.51 -57.56
CA THR A 258 52.66 -82.72 -56.10
C THR A 258 53.95 -82.32 -55.38
N MET A 259 53.80 -81.65 -54.24
CA MET A 259 54.85 -81.19 -53.33
C MET A 259 54.42 -81.48 -51.88
N GLU A 260 55.36 -81.43 -50.93
CA GLU A 260 55.09 -81.51 -49.49
C GLU A 260 55.14 -80.11 -48.85
N ALA A 261 54.37 -79.85 -47.80
CA ALA A 261 54.31 -78.54 -47.17
C ALA A 261 55.70 -78.01 -46.77
N GLY A 262 56.08 -76.84 -47.32
CA GLY A 262 57.35 -76.18 -47.03
C GLY A 262 58.60 -76.61 -47.84
N GLN A 263 58.51 -77.60 -48.76
CA GLN A 263 59.66 -78.15 -49.52
C GLN A 263 59.96 -77.43 -50.85
N GLU A 264 61.21 -77.52 -51.35
CA GLU A 264 61.72 -76.79 -52.55
C GLU A 264 61.99 -77.66 -53.79
N TYR A 265 61.71 -77.09 -54.98
CA TYR A 265 61.74 -77.76 -56.29
C TYR A 265 62.25 -76.82 -57.41
N ILE A 266 62.72 -77.37 -58.53
CA ILE A 266 63.27 -76.64 -59.69
C ILE A 266 62.36 -76.77 -60.91
N VAL A 267 62.14 -75.68 -61.65
CA VAL A 267 61.15 -75.57 -62.74
C VAL A 267 61.65 -74.67 -63.88
N TRP A 268 61.06 -74.73 -65.09
CA TRP A 268 61.49 -73.90 -66.23
C TRP A 268 60.37 -73.57 -67.23
N ILE A 269 60.60 -72.54 -68.06
CA ILE A 269 59.72 -72.05 -69.14
C ILE A 269 60.52 -71.71 -70.41
N GLU A 270 59.91 -71.87 -71.59
CA GLU A 270 60.53 -71.65 -72.90
C GLU A 270 59.70 -70.71 -73.80
N TYR A 271 60.40 -69.83 -74.51
CA TYR A 271 59.82 -68.87 -75.47
C TYR A 271 60.65 -68.85 -76.76
N LYS A 272 60.01 -68.51 -77.90
CA LYS A 272 60.71 -68.21 -79.15
C LYS A 272 60.91 -66.71 -79.30
N ASN A 273 62.14 -66.28 -79.55
CA ASN A 273 62.44 -64.88 -79.80
C ASN A 273 62.00 -64.46 -81.22
N ASN A 274 60.77 -63.96 -81.37
CA ASN A 274 60.29 -63.39 -82.64
C ASN A 274 60.60 -61.88 -82.79
N GLY A 275 61.22 -61.25 -81.79
CA GLY A 275 61.67 -59.86 -81.86
C GLY A 275 62.97 -59.69 -82.66
N THR A 276 63.39 -58.44 -82.87
CA THR A 276 64.63 -58.11 -83.60
C THR A 276 65.89 -58.11 -82.72
N ALA A 277 65.75 -58.19 -81.39
CA ALA A 277 66.85 -58.08 -80.43
C ALA A 277 67.22 -59.43 -79.80
N THR A 278 68.52 -59.74 -79.72
CA THR A 278 69.05 -60.91 -79.00
C THR A 278 68.80 -60.81 -77.50
N TRP A 279 68.34 -61.89 -76.87
CA TRP A 279 68.28 -62.02 -75.41
C TRP A 279 69.60 -62.61 -74.88
N TYR A 280 70.12 -62.09 -73.77
CA TYR A 280 71.41 -62.51 -73.20
C TYR A 280 71.23 -62.99 -71.75
N PRO A 281 72.02 -63.99 -71.29
CA PRO A 281 72.02 -64.42 -69.91
C PRO A 281 72.52 -63.29 -68.98
N SER A 282 71.60 -62.81 -68.12
CA SER A 282 71.79 -62.06 -66.86
C SER A 282 72.70 -60.83 -66.80
N THR A 283 73.26 -60.34 -67.92
CA THR A 283 74.14 -59.15 -67.96
C THR A 283 73.63 -57.99 -68.82
N SER A 284 72.43 -58.10 -69.40
CA SER A 284 71.74 -57.00 -70.11
C SER A 284 70.23 -57.03 -69.80
N PRO A 285 69.56 -55.87 -69.54
CA PRO A 285 68.25 -55.84 -68.88
C PRO A 285 67.04 -55.96 -69.83
N SER A 286 67.14 -56.76 -70.90
CA SER A 286 66.22 -56.72 -72.05
C SER A 286 64.97 -57.61 -71.96
N THR A 287 64.86 -58.53 -70.99
CA THR A 287 63.72 -59.46 -70.89
C THR A 287 63.48 -59.92 -69.44
N TRP A 288 62.29 -59.68 -68.87
CA TRP A 288 61.91 -60.17 -67.52
C TRP A 288 60.61 -61.00 -67.59
N LEU A 289 60.62 -62.19 -66.98
CA LEU A 289 59.46 -63.09 -66.84
C LEU A 289 59.20 -63.41 -65.35
N GLY A 290 57.93 -63.56 -64.98
CA GLY A 290 57.48 -63.94 -63.62
C GLY A 290 55.97 -64.12 -63.55
N THR A 291 55.32 -63.87 -62.41
CA THR A 291 53.89 -64.20 -62.20
C THR A 291 52.90 -63.06 -62.54
N TRP A 292 51.63 -63.40 -62.79
CA TRP A 292 50.64 -62.44 -63.33
C TRP A 292 50.26 -61.29 -62.37
N ASN A 293 49.87 -60.17 -62.99
CA ASN A 293 49.60 -58.83 -62.45
C ASN A 293 48.60 -58.84 -61.25
N PRO A 294 48.75 -58.01 -60.20
CA PRO A 294 49.77 -56.99 -59.92
C PRO A 294 51.22 -57.46 -60.14
N PRO A 295 52.14 -56.63 -60.66
CA PRO A 295 53.54 -56.82 -60.30
C PRO A 295 53.56 -56.74 -58.77
N ASN A 296 54.08 -57.77 -58.10
CA ASN A 296 53.93 -58.00 -56.65
C ASN A 296 52.61 -58.68 -56.18
N ARG A 297 52.02 -59.60 -56.96
CA ARG A 297 51.02 -60.57 -56.43
C ARG A 297 51.68 -61.59 -55.50
N ALA A 298 51.04 -61.88 -54.36
CA ALA A 298 51.37 -63.05 -53.55
C ALA A 298 50.95 -64.35 -54.26
N SER A 299 51.93 -65.15 -54.65
CA SER A 299 51.76 -66.59 -54.82
C SER A 299 52.03 -67.27 -53.48
N VAL A 300 51.29 -68.33 -53.15
CA VAL A 300 51.58 -69.19 -52.00
C VAL A 300 52.96 -69.87 -52.11
N PHE A 301 53.50 -69.98 -53.34
CA PHE A 301 54.85 -70.46 -53.62
C PHE A 301 55.91 -69.34 -53.67
N TYR A 302 55.52 -68.09 -53.38
CA TYR A 302 56.37 -66.90 -53.35
C TYR A 302 56.37 -66.21 -51.95
N PRO A 303 56.94 -66.83 -50.91
CA PRO A 303 57.59 -66.08 -49.84
C PRO A 303 58.88 -65.42 -50.34
N ASN A 304 59.27 -64.30 -49.70
CA ASN A 304 60.25 -63.31 -50.18
C ASN A 304 61.72 -63.77 -50.43
N TYR A 305 62.03 -65.06 -50.39
CA TYR A 305 63.41 -65.60 -50.48
C TYR A 305 63.66 -66.57 -51.65
N ASN A 306 62.61 -67.08 -52.30
CA ASN A 306 62.76 -68.16 -53.30
C ASN A 306 63.33 -67.69 -54.66
N TRP A 307 63.22 -66.40 -55.00
CA TRP A 307 63.56 -65.85 -56.33
C TRP A 307 64.55 -64.69 -56.18
N GLY A 308 65.72 -64.80 -56.79
CA GLY A 308 66.79 -63.79 -56.66
C GLY A 308 66.43 -62.44 -57.29
N ASN A 309 66.10 -61.46 -56.43
CA ASN A 309 65.84 -60.05 -56.76
C ASN A 309 64.75 -59.80 -57.82
N ASN A 310 63.49 -59.78 -57.34
CA ASN A 310 62.29 -59.26 -58.00
C ASN A 310 61.98 -59.84 -59.39
N CYS A 311 61.06 -60.82 -59.43
CA CYS A 311 60.30 -61.17 -60.65
C CYS A 311 61.18 -61.53 -61.86
N ARG A 312 62.18 -62.40 -61.64
CA ARG A 312 63.11 -62.87 -62.68
C ARG A 312 63.34 -64.37 -62.58
N PRO A 313 63.60 -65.05 -63.71
CA PRO A 313 64.24 -66.36 -63.69
C PRO A 313 65.65 -66.26 -63.10
N SER A 314 66.10 -67.32 -62.42
CA SER A 314 67.45 -67.40 -61.84
C SER A 314 68.54 -67.34 -62.92
N SER A 315 68.23 -67.81 -64.12
CA SER A 315 69.00 -67.55 -65.35
C SER A 315 68.11 -67.62 -66.60
N VAL A 316 68.53 -66.94 -67.66
CA VAL A 316 68.32 -67.45 -69.02
C VAL A 316 69.42 -68.47 -69.25
N ASP A 317 69.11 -69.68 -69.70
CA ASP A 317 70.10 -70.76 -69.75
C ASP A 317 71.23 -70.44 -70.76
N TYR A 318 70.90 -69.80 -71.89
CA TYR A 318 71.85 -69.42 -72.96
C TYR A 318 71.43 -68.15 -73.72
N THR A 319 72.39 -67.54 -74.44
CA THR A 319 72.13 -66.41 -75.35
C THR A 319 71.18 -66.82 -76.48
N THR A 320 70.05 -66.11 -76.60
CA THR A 320 68.96 -66.43 -77.53
C THR A 320 68.82 -65.35 -78.60
N SER A 321 69.48 -65.57 -79.74
CA SER A 321 69.35 -64.72 -80.94
C SER A 321 67.90 -64.69 -81.48
N PRO A 322 67.52 -63.69 -82.30
CA PRO A 322 66.28 -63.70 -83.05
C PRO A 322 66.02 -65.03 -83.77
N ASN A 323 64.76 -65.45 -83.80
CA ASN A 323 64.25 -66.75 -84.21
C ASN A 323 64.73 -67.99 -83.42
N SER A 324 65.59 -67.84 -82.40
CA SER A 324 66.01 -68.96 -81.54
C SER A 324 65.03 -69.19 -80.38
N VAL A 325 65.11 -70.36 -79.74
CA VAL A 325 64.38 -70.70 -78.51
C VAL A 325 65.25 -70.37 -77.30
N GLY A 326 64.66 -69.68 -76.32
CA GLY A 326 65.29 -69.37 -75.04
C GLY A 326 64.55 -70.05 -73.89
N ARG A 327 65.32 -70.68 -72.99
CA ARG A 327 64.82 -71.28 -71.74
C ARG A 327 65.17 -70.38 -70.56
N PHE A 328 64.23 -70.28 -69.62
CA PHE A 328 64.32 -69.51 -68.40
C PHE A 328 63.96 -70.41 -67.21
N THR A 329 64.79 -70.42 -66.17
CA THR A 329 64.73 -71.41 -65.06
C THR A 329 64.44 -70.75 -63.72
N PHE A 330 63.77 -71.44 -62.79
CA PHE A 330 63.36 -70.93 -61.46
C PHE A 330 63.45 -71.99 -60.36
N ILE A 331 63.38 -71.56 -59.09
CA ILE A 331 63.29 -72.41 -57.89
C ILE A 331 62.05 -72.00 -57.09
N VAL A 332 61.32 -72.97 -56.55
CA VAL A 332 59.96 -72.77 -56.01
C VAL A 332 59.75 -73.62 -54.75
N ARG A 333 59.31 -73.00 -53.64
CA ARG A 333 58.95 -73.69 -52.39
C ARG A 333 57.44 -73.85 -52.26
N ALA A 334 56.96 -75.01 -51.80
CA ALA A 334 55.57 -75.20 -51.44
C ALA A 334 55.18 -74.41 -50.18
N PRO A 335 53.96 -73.87 -50.11
CA PRO A 335 53.43 -73.26 -48.88
C PRO A 335 53.34 -74.27 -47.73
N ALA A 336 53.32 -73.77 -46.49
CA ALA A 336 52.95 -74.53 -45.31
C ALA A 336 51.44 -74.37 -45.07
N VAL A 337 50.66 -75.34 -45.54
CA VAL A 337 49.18 -75.31 -45.63
C VAL A 337 48.63 -76.75 -45.64
N ALA A 338 47.36 -76.90 -45.25
CA ALA A 338 46.62 -78.15 -45.34
C ALA A 338 46.52 -78.71 -46.79
N ASP A 339 46.16 -79.98 -46.87
CA ASP A 339 46.16 -80.81 -48.09
C ASP A 339 45.26 -80.24 -49.21
N ASN A 340 45.85 -79.57 -50.21
CA ASN A 340 45.10 -78.74 -51.17
C ASN A 340 45.78 -78.63 -52.55
N ASN A 341 45.02 -78.22 -53.58
CA ASN A 341 45.48 -78.05 -54.95
C ASN A 341 45.52 -76.56 -55.36
N TYR A 342 46.60 -76.16 -56.03
CA TYR A 342 46.89 -74.79 -56.42
C TYR A 342 47.08 -74.69 -57.94
N THR A 343 46.82 -73.49 -58.49
CA THR A 343 47.15 -73.13 -59.88
C THR A 343 48.05 -71.89 -59.87
N GLU A 344 49.21 -71.96 -60.51
CA GLU A 344 50.18 -70.85 -60.56
C GLU A 344 50.38 -70.32 -61.98
N TYR A 345 50.53 -69.00 -62.12
CA TYR A 345 50.41 -68.27 -63.40
C TYR A 345 51.68 -67.51 -63.77
N TRP A 346 52.04 -67.53 -65.04
CA TRP A 346 53.32 -67.07 -65.60
C TRP A 346 53.11 -66.11 -66.79
N ARG A 347 53.88 -65.02 -66.82
CA ARG A 347 53.76 -63.89 -67.75
C ARG A 347 55.09 -63.14 -67.99
N PRO A 348 55.10 -62.13 -68.88
CA PRO A 348 56.13 -61.09 -68.95
C PRO A 348 55.94 -59.98 -67.90
N ILE A 349 57.04 -59.37 -67.43
CA ILE A 349 57.04 -58.32 -66.39
C ILE A 349 57.84 -57.06 -66.79
N ARG A 350 58.67 -57.14 -67.84
CA ARG A 350 59.20 -55.94 -68.50
C ARG A 350 59.41 -56.20 -69.98
N GLY A 351 58.97 -55.24 -70.79
CA GLY A 351 58.71 -55.47 -72.21
C GLY A 351 57.29 -55.94 -72.49
N ASP A 352 56.37 -55.73 -71.54
CA ASP A 352 54.98 -56.21 -71.57
C ASP A 352 54.19 -55.75 -72.80
N THR A 353 54.62 -54.68 -73.49
CA THR A 353 54.03 -54.24 -74.77
C THR A 353 54.66 -54.90 -76.02
N TRP A 354 55.42 -55.99 -75.85
CA TRP A 354 56.02 -56.79 -76.94
C TRP A 354 56.26 -58.27 -76.55
N PHE A 355 55.44 -58.84 -75.68
CA PHE A 355 55.64 -60.18 -75.09
C PHE A 355 54.35 -60.82 -74.56
N GLY A 356 54.21 -62.15 -74.67
CA GLY A 356 53.07 -62.90 -74.11
C GLY A 356 53.02 -64.38 -74.52
N PRO A 357 51.85 -65.03 -74.70
CA PRO A 357 50.56 -64.51 -74.30
C PRO A 357 50.58 -64.34 -72.78
N THR A 358 49.60 -63.64 -72.26
CA THR A 358 49.59 -63.21 -70.85
C THR A 358 49.39 -64.32 -69.82
N ASN A 359 49.09 -65.55 -70.25
CA ASN A 359 48.33 -66.53 -69.46
C ASN A 359 48.86 -67.98 -69.53
N VAL A 360 50.15 -68.20 -69.23
CA VAL A 360 50.71 -69.56 -69.00
C VAL A 360 50.43 -69.99 -67.55
N PHE A 361 50.14 -71.28 -67.27
CA PHE A 361 49.88 -71.75 -65.89
C PHE A 361 50.22 -73.23 -65.63
N TRP A 362 50.35 -73.60 -64.36
CA TRP A 362 50.66 -74.95 -63.83
C TRP A 362 49.68 -75.35 -62.71
N GLN A 363 49.57 -76.65 -62.38
CA GLN A 363 48.67 -77.19 -61.32
C GLN A 363 49.41 -78.13 -60.34
N ILE A 364 49.28 -77.89 -59.03
CA ILE A 364 50.17 -78.47 -57.99
C ILE A 364 49.38 -78.83 -56.70
N ARG A 365 49.54 -80.03 -56.14
CA ARG A 365 49.04 -80.42 -54.80
C ARG A 365 50.09 -80.27 -53.69
N VAL A 366 49.66 -79.92 -52.47
CA VAL A 366 50.44 -79.87 -51.21
C VAL A 366 49.86 -80.84 -50.17
N ARG A 367 50.62 -81.26 -49.15
CA ARG A 367 50.20 -82.17 -48.06
C ARG A 367 50.79 -81.83 -46.68
N ASP A 368 50.12 -82.27 -45.61
CA ASP A 368 50.54 -82.15 -44.20
C ASP A 368 50.69 -83.51 -43.47
N THR A 369 51.49 -83.55 -42.38
CA THR A 369 51.71 -84.72 -41.49
C THR A 369 52.10 -84.36 -40.03
N ILE A 370 51.65 -83.25 -39.44
CA ILE A 370 52.07 -82.81 -38.09
C ILE A 370 50.93 -82.98 -37.06
N SER A 371 51.23 -82.99 -35.75
CA SER A 371 50.23 -83.11 -34.66
C SER A 371 50.20 -81.86 -33.78
N PRO A 372 49.06 -81.50 -33.16
CA PRO A 372 48.85 -80.20 -32.54
C PRO A 372 49.51 -80.11 -31.16
N SER A 373 49.84 -78.88 -30.72
CA SER A 373 50.19 -78.64 -29.31
C SER A 373 49.00 -78.91 -28.39
N PRO A 374 49.19 -79.01 -27.06
CA PRO A 374 48.08 -78.95 -26.10
C PRO A 374 47.27 -77.65 -26.24
N PRO A 375 45.98 -77.65 -25.86
CA PRO A 375 45.17 -76.43 -25.77
C PRO A 375 45.69 -75.49 -24.69
N ALA A 376 45.46 -74.19 -24.84
CA ALA A 376 45.78 -73.20 -23.82
C ALA A 376 44.52 -72.88 -23.00
N ILE A 377 44.50 -73.23 -21.71
CA ILE A 377 43.38 -72.86 -20.82
C ILE A 377 43.35 -71.33 -20.65
N ASN A 378 42.28 -70.70 -21.12
CA ASN A 378 42.01 -69.28 -20.89
C ASN A 378 41.33 -69.09 -19.53
N TYR A 379 40.36 -69.96 -19.23
CA TYR A 379 39.65 -70.02 -17.96
C TYR A 379 39.28 -71.47 -17.61
N ALA A 380 39.48 -71.80 -16.35
CA ALA A 380 38.89 -72.96 -15.69
C ALA A 380 38.64 -72.57 -14.24
N PRO A 381 37.68 -73.22 -13.55
CA PRO A 381 37.59 -73.14 -12.10
C PRO A 381 38.95 -73.49 -11.45
N SER A 382 39.31 -72.78 -10.39
CA SER A 382 40.52 -73.02 -9.60
C SER A 382 40.34 -72.46 -8.19
N GLY A 383 40.95 -73.09 -7.18
CA GLY A 383 40.60 -72.81 -5.79
C GLY A 383 39.20 -73.32 -5.45
N TYR A 384 38.42 -72.55 -4.69
CA TYR A 384 37.03 -72.86 -4.36
C TYR A 384 36.07 -72.17 -5.34
N THR A 385 34.96 -72.83 -5.67
CA THR A 385 33.85 -72.27 -6.46
C THR A 385 32.51 -72.77 -5.92
N ASN A 386 31.51 -71.89 -5.90
CA ASN A 386 30.13 -72.28 -5.65
C ASN A 386 29.30 -72.58 -6.91
N ASP A 387 29.93 -72.51 -8.08
CA ASP A 387 29.35 -73.04 -9.31
C ASP A 387 29.59 -74.56 -9.37
N SER A 388 28.53 -75.34 -9.16
CA SER A 388 28.52 -76.80 -9.36
C SER A 388 28.39 -77.21 -10.84
N THR A 389 28.16 -76.25 -11.72
CA THR A 389 28.05 -76.41 -13.18
C THR A 389 29.16 -75.65 -13.93
N PRO A 390 30.44 -75.76 -13.50
CA PRO A 390 31.48 -74.80 -13.86
C PRO A 390 31.76 -74.75 -15.36
N TYR A 391 32.12 -73.54 -15.78
CA TYR A 391 32.49 -73.19 -17.15
C TYR A 391 34.01 -73.27 -17.37
N PHE A 392 34.39 -73.70 -18.58
CA PHE A 392 35.76 -73.80 -19.07
C PHE A 392 35.86 -73.08 -20.42
N ASP A 393 36.95 -72.37 -20.65
CA ASP A 393 37.30 -71.70 -21.91
C ASP A 393 38.78 -71.92 -22.22
N TRP A 394 39.11 -72.19 -23.48
CA TRP A 394 40.46 -72.50 -23.93
C TRP A 394 40.71 -72.01 -25.36
N ALA A 395 41.89 -71.46 -25.61
CA ALA A 395 42.35 -71.18 -26.96
C ALA A 395 42.97 -72.44 -27.60
N ASP A 396 42.87 -72.52 -28.92
CA ASP A 396 43.56 -73.52 -29.72
C ASP A 396 45.07 -73.49 -29.45
N GLY A 397 45.62 -74.65 -29.15
CA GLY A 397 47.05 -74.89 -29.33
C GLY A 397 47.42 -74.85 -30.80
N SER A 398 48.63 -74.43 -31.13
CA SER A 398 49.07 -74.20 -32.51
C SER A 398 49.13 -75.50 -33.33
N ASP A 399 48.56 -75.46 -34.53
CA ASP A 399 48.79 -76.42 -35.61
C ASP A 399 48.72 -75.75 -37.00
N VAL A 400 49.29 -76.39 -38.03
CA VAL A 400 49.32 -75.88 -39.42
C VAL A 400 48.06 -76.21 -40.25
N THR A 401 47.23 -77.15 -39.79
CA THR A 401 45.91 -77.48 -40.37
C THR A 401 44.74 -76.88 -39.59
N GLY A 402 44.99 -76.38 -38.37
CA GLY A 402 43.97 -75.89 -37.44
C GLY A 402 43.32 -77.02 -36.63
N ILE A 403 42.52 -76.65 -35.64
CA ILE A 403 41.90 -77.60 -34.70
C ILE A 403 40.49 -77.99 -35.13
N SER A 404 40.17 -79.28 -35.07
CA SER A 404 38.90 -79.86 -35.52
C SER A 404 37.95 -80.23 -34.38
N SER A 405 38.48 -80.66 -33.23
CA SER A 405 37.68 -81.07 -32.06
C SER A 405 38.48 -81.09 -30.76
N TYR A 406 37.79 -81.15 -29.62
CA TYR A 406 38.37 -81.25 -28.28
C TYR A 406 37.75 -82.42 -27.51
N LEU A 407 38.40 -82.83 -26.42
CA LEU A 407 37.88 -83.80 -25.44
C LEU A 407 38.21 -83.30 -24.03
N ILE A 408 37.19 -83.14 -23.18
CA ILE A 408 37.38 -82.79 -21.76
C ILE A 408 36.87 -83.92 -20.84
N ARG A 409 37.66 -84.24 -19.81
CA ARG A 409 37.31 -85.13 -18.69
C ARG A 409 37.38 -84.32 -17.40
N ILE A 410 36.34 -84.38 -16.57
CA ILE A 410 36.30 -83.80 -15.21
C ILE A 410 35.72 -84.85 -14.26
N ASP A 411 36.48 -85.22 -13.21
CA ASP A 411 36.04 -86.07 -12.10
C ASP A 411 37.04 -85.98 -10.92
N ASN A 412 36.87 -86.83 -9.89
CA ASN A 412 37.70 -86.79 -8.68
C ASN A 412 39.05 -87.53 -8.80
N GLU A 413 39.44 -88.03 -9.98
CA GLU A 413 40.71 -88.79 -10.17
C GLU A 413 41.86 -87.93 -10.73
N GLN A 414 43.04 -88.05 -10.13
CA GLN A 414 44.21 -87.23 -10.46
C GLN A 414 45.01 -87.70 -11.70
N THR A 415 44.69 -88.85 -12.29
CA THR A 415 45.50 -89.47 -13.36
C THR A 415 44.90 -89.31 -14.76
N PRO A 416 45.65 -88.82 -15.76
CA PRO A 416 45.17 -88.74 -17.15
C PRO A 416 45.00 -90.12 -17.79
N VAL A 417 43.99 -90.24 -18.65
CA VAL A 417 43.62 -91.44 -19.43
C VAL A 417 43.66 -91.13 -20.93
N SER A 418 43.86 -92.14 -21.77
CA SER A 418 44.09 -91.94 -23.22
C SER A 418 42.88 -91.32 -23.92
N PRO A 419 43.04 -90.28 -24.76
CA PRO A 419 41.90 -89.68 -25.47
C PRO A 419 41.21 -90.67 -26.42
N TYR A 420 41.96 -91.64 -26.94
CA TYR A 420 41.44 -92.72 -27.80
C TYR A 420 40.52 -93.72 -27.06
N GLU A 421 40.56 -93.79 -25.74
CA GLU A 421 39.69 -94.70 -24.96
C GLU A 421 38.29 -94.11 -24.71
N TYR A 422 38.13 -92.79 -24.87
CA TYR A 422 36.90 -92.05 -24.53
C TYR A 422 36.18 -91.44 -25.75
N GLU A 423 36.69 -91.64 -26.97
CA GLU A 423 36.17 -91.07 -28.24
C GLU A 423 34.71 -91.49 -28.56
N TYR A 424 34.10 -92.39 -27.79
CA TYR A 424 32.71 -92.85 -27.92
C TYR A 424 31.78 -92.54 -26.73
N THR A 425 32.26 -91.93 -25.64
CA THR A 425 31.46 -91.73 -24.40
C THR A 425 31.65 -90.37 -23.72
N ILE A 426 31.42 -89.28 -24.46
CA ILE A 426 30.94 -87.99 -23.93
C ILE A 426 29.96 -87.38 -24.95
N SER A 427 28.84 -86.85 -24.49
CA SER A 427 27.83 -86.20 -25.33
C SER A 427 28.10 -84.71 -25.51
N ASN A 428 29.07 -84.35 -26.35
CA ASN A 428 29.15 -83.06 -27.04
C ASN A 428 30.26 -83.07 -28.10
N THR A 429 29.93 -83.48 -29.32
CA THR A 429 30.77 -83.29 -30.52
C THR A 429 30.13 -82.26 -31.43
N GLY A 430 30.79 -81.12 -31.61
CA GLY A 430 30.37 -80.00 -32.44
C GLY A 430 31.59 -79.18 -32.87
N SER A 431 31.47 -78.45 -33.97
CA SER A 431 32.60 -77.76 -34.61
C SER A 431 33.23 -76.68 -33.72
N ALA A 432 34.54 -76.80 -33.45
CA ALA A 432 35.41 -75.74 -32.95
C ALA A 432 34.87 -74.91 -31.75
N SER A 433 34.22 -75.56 -30.77
CA SER A 433 33.82 -74.92 -29.52
C SER A 433 34.99 -74.85 -28.53
N SER A 434 35.59 -73.67 -28.39
CA SER A 434 36.62 -73.32 -27.39
C SER A 434 36.17 -73.42 -25.92
N GLN A 435 34.94 -73.85 -25.66
CA GLN A 435 34.20 -73.62 -24.41
C GLN A 435 33.35 -74.81 -24.01
N HIS A 436 33.20 -75.03 -22.70
CA HIS A 436 32.34 -76.08 -22.14
C HIS A 436 31.81 -75.71 -20.76
N THR A 437 30.48 -75.73 -20.60
CA THR A 437 29.81 -75.67 -19.29
C THR A 437 29.40 -77.07 -18.88
N ILE A 438 29.69 -77.47 -17.63
CA ILE A 438 29.23 -78.74 -17.09
C ILE A 438 27.72 -78.71 -16.85
N THR A 439 26.96 -79.55 -17.57
CA THR A 439 25.48 -79.54 -17.52
C THR A 439 24.87 -80.37 -16.39
N ASN A 440 25.64 -81.27 -15.79
CA ASN A 440 25.23 -82.10 -14.65
C ASN A 440 25.97 -81.60 -13.40
N PRO A 441 25.27 -81.07 -12.38
CA PRO A 441 25.91 -80.51 -11.19
C PRO A 441 26.90 -81.48 -10.52
N LEU A 442 28.13 -81.01 -10.34
CA LEU A 442 29.16 -81.66 -9.55
C LEU A 442 28.83 -81.55 -8.06
N SER A 443 29.15 -82.59 -7.29
CA SER A 443 29.05 -82.56 -5.83
C SER A 443 30.15 -81.72 -5.20
N ASP A 444 29.86 -81.12 -4.04
CA ASP A 444 30.86 -80.50 -3.15
C ASP A 444 32.08 -81.43 -2.95
N GLY A 445 33.29 -80.88 -3.07
CA GLY A 445 34.56 -81.62 -3.04
C GLY A 445 35.54 -81.25 -4.17
N ILE A 446 36.72 -81.89 -4.18
CA ILE A 446 37.81 -81.60 -5.12
C ILE A 446 37.64 -82.39 -6.43
N HIS A 447 37.70 -81.71 -7.57
CA HIS A 447 37.64 -82.26 -8.92
C HIS A 447 38.89 -81.88 -9.72
N TYR A 448 39.35 -82.79 -10.58
CA TYR A 448 40.45 -82.62 -11.52
C TYR A 448 39.89 -82.50 -12.95
N TYR A 449 40.65 -81.87 -13.85
CA TYR A 449 40.28 -81.79 -15.26
C TYR A 449 41.44 -82.11 -16.20
N PHE A 450 41.10 -82.68 -17.37
CA PHE A 450 42.02 -83.03 -18.45
C PHE A 450 41.39 -82.64 -19.80
N LEU A 451 42.07 -81.84 -20.61
CA LEU A 451 41.57 -81.31 -21.88
C LEU A 451 42.55 -81.59 -23.04
N TYR A 452 42.08 -82.26 -24.09
CA TYR A 452 42.81 -82.60 -25.31
C TYR A 452 42.23 -81.87 -26.54
N GLN A 453 43.04 -81.69 -27.60
CA GLN A 453 42.57 -81.23 -28.91
C GLN A 453 43.06 -82.11 -30.07
N LYS A 454 42.33 -82.08 -31.18
CA LYS A 454 42.60 -82.85 -32.41
C LYS A 454 42.77 -81.90 -33.59
N ASP A 455 43.78 -82.10 -34.42
CA ASP A 455 44.02 -81.27 -35.62
C ASP A 455 43.06 -81.61 -36.78
N GLY A 456 43.19 -80.91 -37.92
CA GLY A 456 42.44 -81.15 -39.15
C GLY A 456 42.86 -82.40 -39.93
N ALA A 457 44.02 -82.99 -39.62
CA ALA A 457 44.53 -84.24 -40.22
C ALA A 457 44.07 -85.51 -39.45
N GLY A 458 43.67 -85.36 -38.19
CA GLY A 458 43.16 -86.40 -37.29
C GLY A 458 44.04 -86.76 -36.09
N HIS A 459 45.14 -86.05 -35.80
CA HIS A 459 46.02 -86.38 -34.66
C HIS A 459 45.62 -85.63 -33.38
N TRP A 460 45.77 -86.31 -32.23
CA TRP A 460 45.48 -85.75 -30.90
C TRP A 460 46.71 -85.16 -30.19
N SER A 461 46.51 -84.10 -29.41
CA SER A 461 47.50 -83.47 -28.54
C SER A 461 47.78 -84.26 -27.25
N ALA A 462 48.79 -83.83 -26.49
CA ALA A 462 48.84 -84.09 -25.04
C ALA A 462 47.84 -83.17 -24.29
N PRO A 463 47.43 -83.47 -23.04
CA PRO A 463 46.38 -82.72 -22.36
C PRO A 463 46.90 -81.48 -21.62
N ALA A 464 46.05 -80.46 -21.51
CA ALA A 464 46.09 -79.47 -20.44
C ALA A 464 45.38 -80.00 -19.19
N VAL A 465 45.85 -79.64 -17.99
CA VAL A 465 45.39 -80.26 -16.72
C VAL A 465 45.27 -79.26 -15.56
N GLY A 466 44.35 -79.51 -14.63
CA GLY A 466 44.20 -78.70 -13.41
C GLY A 466 43.20 -79.29 -12.39
N ASN A 467 42.85 -78.53 -11.35
CA ASN A 467 41.89 -78.93 -10.31
C ASN A 467 41.22 -77.73 -9.61
N PHE A 468 40.09 -78.00 -8.95
CA PHE A 468 39.26 -77.05 -8.21
C PHE A 468 38.41 -77.76 -7.16
N THR A 469 37.85 -77.01 -6.20
CA THR A 469 36.92 -77.49 -5.19
C THR A 469 35.54 -76.87 -5.42
N VAL A 470 34.52 -77.69 -5.58
CA VAL A 470 33.12 -77.24 -5.52
C VAL A 470 32.70 -77.14 -4.06
N ASP A 471 32.02 -76.07 -3.69
CA ASP A 471 31.42 -75.86 -2.38
C ASP A 471 30.16 -74.99 -2.52
N THR A 472 28.99 -75.62 -2.45
CA THR A 472 27.69 -74.97 -2.64
C THR A 472 26.98 -74.62 -1.32
N THR A 473 27.66 -74.78 -0.18
CA THR A 473 27.04 -74.68 1.16
C THR A 473 27.28 -73.30 1.80
N PRO A 474 26.25 -72.47 2.03
CA PRO A 474 26.46 -71.13 2.61
C PRO A 474 26.91 -71.15 4.07
N PRO A 475 27.80 -70.22 4.49
CA PRO A 475 28.23 -70.09 5.88
C PRO A 475 27.08 -69.70 6.80
N THR A 476 27.19 -70.08 8.08
CA THR A 476 26.13 -69.87 9.08
C THR A 476 25.78 -68.39 9.30
N THR A 477 24.52 -68.11 9.63
CA THR A 477 24.03 -66.75 9.91
C THR A 477 24.77 -66.10 11.09
N PRO A 478 25.43 -64.95 10.92
CA PRO A 478 26.01 -64.20 12.03
C PRO A 478 24.91 -63.56 12.88
N ILE A 479 25.07 -63.54 14.21
CA ILE A 479 24.12 -62.95 15.14
C ILE A 479 24.68 -61.61 15.66
N PRO A 480 24.03 -60.46 15.38
CA PRO A 480 24.40 -59.19 15.99
C PRO A 480 24.25 -59.22 17.51
N ASP A 481 25.31 -58.82 18.19
CA ASP A 481 25.36 -58.54 19.63
C ASP A 481 25.63 -57.03 19.77
N ASP A 482 24.57 -56.26 19.99
CA ASP A 482 24.61 -54.80 20.09
C ASP A 482 24.29 -54.38 21.53
N SER A 483 25.26 -53.70 22.15
CA SER A 483 25.19 -53.23 23.53
C SER A 483 24.74 -51.76 23.65
N ILE A 484 24.33 -51.14 22.54
CA ILE A 484 24.01 -49.72 22.46
C ILE A 484 22.59 -49.43 22.93
N SER A 485 22.46 -48.43 23.81
CA SER A 485 21.18 -48.02 24.38
C SER A 485 20.31 -47.32 23.32
N SER A 486 19.28 -48.01 22.83
CA SER A 486 18.27 -47.45 21.92
C SER A 486 17.10 -46.83 22.70
N PRO A 487 16.70 -45.56 22.47
CA PRO A 487 17.27 -44.61 21.51
C PRO A 487 18.59 -43.97 21.98
N THR A 488 19.54 -43.84 21.06
CA THR A 488 20.86 -43.23 21.28
C THR A 488 20.93 -41.81 20.71
N SER A 489 21.88 -41.02 21.19
CA SER A 489 22.29 -39.73 20.63
C SER A 489 23.65 -39.79 19.93
N GLN A 490 24.25 -40.98 19.84
CA GLN A 490 25.51 -41.21 19.11
C GLN A 490 25.25 -41.35 17.61
N THR A 491 25.85 -40.48 16.80
CA THR A 491 25.83 -40.58 15.32
C THR A 491 26.82 -41.59 14.76
N THR A 492 27.78 -42.06 15.55
CA THR A 492 28.66 -43.18 15.19
C THR A 492 28.37 -44.35 16.11
N VAL A 493 27.93 -45.46 15.52
CA VAL A 493 27.38 -46.65 16.21
C VAL A 493 28.24 -47.86 15.84
N THR A 494 28.73 -48.61 16.83
CA THR A 494 29.64 -49.74 16.61
C THR A 494 28.91 -51.05 16.82
N PHE A 495 28.59 -51.72 15.72
CA PHE A 495 27.96 -53.04 15.74
C PHE A 495 29.01 -54.14 15.91
N THR A 496 28.63 -55.21 16.60
CA THR A 496 29.42 -56.43 16.83
C THR A 496 28.56 -57.64 16.51
N TRP A 497 29.17 -58.77 16.10
CA TRP A 497 28.43 -60.02 15.87
C TRP A 497 29.26 -61.27 16.17
N THR A 498 28.56 -62.39 16.38
CA THR A 498 29.18 -63.71 16.51
C THR A 498 29.86 -64.12 15.21
N ASN A 499 31.02 -64.76 15.30
CA ASN A 499 31.64 -65.34 14.11
C ASN A 499 30.78 -66.46 13.52
N SER A 500 30.61 -66.42 12.21
CA SER A 500 30.04 -67.52 11.42
C SER A 500 31.04 -68.67 11.27
N VAL A 501 30.58 -69.78 10.69
CA VAL A 501 31.44 -70.89 10.27
C VAL A 501 31.04 -71.38 8.88
N ASP A 502 32.05 -71.80 8.12
CA ASP A 502 31.93 -72.82 7.07
C ASP A 502 33.03 -73.88 7.31
N SER A 503 32.85 -75.08 6.75
CA SER A 503 33.67 -76.27 6.93
C SER A 503 34.44 -76.75 5.69
N LEU A 504 34.17 -76.21 4.49
CA LEU A 504 34.74 -76.71 3.23
C LEU A 504 35.66 -75.68 2.56
N SER A 505 35.20 -74.45 2.33
CA SER A 505 36.03 -73.33 1.86
C SER A 505 36.41 -72.34 2.97
N GLY A 506 35.67 -72.33 4.08
CA GLY A 506 35.88 -71.43 5.22
C GLY A 506 35.51 -69.98 4.92
N LEU A 507 35.46 -69.13 5.94
CA LEU A 507 35.04 -67.73 5.76
C LEU A 507 36.03 -66.90 4.92
N ALA A 508 35.49 -66.09 4.02
CA ALA A 508 36.17 -64.93 3.43
C ALA A 508 35.89 -63.64 4.24
N GLY A 509 34.69 -63.50 4.83
CA GLY A 509 34.30 -62.32 5.60
C GLY A 509 32.79 -62.15 5.73
N TYR A 510 32.34 -60.89 5.83
CA TYR A 510 30.95 -60.52 6.02
C TYR A 510 30.56 -59.36 5.09
N TYR A 511 29.34 -59.40 4.56
CA TYR A 511 28.65 -58.23 4.00
C TYR A 511 27.74 -57.64 5.07
N TRP A 512 27.80 -56.33 5.28
CA TRP A 512 26.89 -55.59 6.15
C TRP A 512 26.31 -54.36 5.45
N LYS A 513 25.16 -53.89 5.94
CA LYS A 513 24.52 -52.64 5.50
C LYS A 513 23.64 -52.06 6.60
N ILE A 514 23.25 -50.79 6.42
CA ILE A 514 22.15 -50.15 7.15
C ILE A 514 20.95 -50.05 6.21
N ASP A 515 19.78 -50.51 6.67
CA ASP A 515 18.51 -50.47 5.95
C ASP A 515 18.61 -50.97 4.49
N ASN A 516 18.18 -50.15 3.53
CA ASN A 516 18.27 -50.41 2.09
C ASN A 516 19.59 -49.92 1.46
N GLY A 517 20.61 -49.65 2.29
CA GLY A 517 21.93 -49.20 1.83
C GLY A 517 22.72 -50.27 1.06
N ALA A 518 23.77 -49.85 0.38
CA ALA A 518 24.69 -50.75 -0.31
C ALA A 518 25.45 -51.64 0.67
N GLU A 519 25.70 -52.89 0.28
CA GLU A 519 26.49 -53.81 1.09
C GLU A 519 27.98 -53.45 1.08
N THR A 520 28.56 -53.35 2.27
CA THR A 520 29.98 -53.13 2.50
C THR A 520 30.61 -54.43 3.01
N PHE A 521 31.74 -54.83 2.42
CA PHE A 521 32.46 -56.03 2.84
C PHE A 521 33.45 -55.74 3.97
N THR A 522 33.60 -56.67 4.92
CA THR A 522 34.58 -56.61 6.02
C THR A 522 35.07 -58.01 6.38
N THR A 523 36.32 -58.11 6.85
CA THR A 523 36.88 -59.35 7.43
C THR A 523 36.82 -59.37 8.96
N ALA A 524 36.45 -58.25 9.61
CA ALA A 524 36.26 -58.16 11.05
C ALA A 524 34.80 -58.44 11.44
N ASN A 525 34.57 -59.00 12.63
CA ASN A 525 33.23 -59.23 13.19
C ASN A 525 32.63 -58.00 13.91
N THR A 526 33.06 -56.81 13.50
CA THR A 526 32.61 -55.51 14.03
C THR A 526 32.75 -54.42 12.98
N VAL A 527 31.91 -53.39 13.05
CA VAL A 527 32.06 -52.16 12.26
C VAL A 527 31.46 -50.95 12.97
N SER A 528 32.18 -49.84 12.97
CA SER A 528 31.69 -48.52 13.38
C SER A 528 31.09 -47.79 12.18
N VAL A 529 29.80 -47.47 12.24
CA VAL A 529 29.04 -46.85 11.16
C VAL A 529 28.62 -45.44 11.56
N ALA A 530 28.91 -44.45 10.73
CA ALA A 530 28.32 -43.12 10.85
C ALA A 530 26.89 -43.17 10.29
N LEU A 531 25.89 -43.03 11.15
CA LEU A 531 24.48 -43.00 10.78
C LEU A 531 24.08 -41.56 10.38
N PRO A 532 23.32 -41.38 9.28
CA PRO A 532 23.25 -40.09 8.58
C PRO A 532 22.43 -38.98 9.26
N GLY A 533 21.75 -39.26 10.37
CA GLY A 533 20.92 -38.28 11.08
C GLY A 533 20.02 -38.94 12.11
N GLU A 534 18.79 -38.42 12.24
CA GLU A 534 17.75 -39.07 13.02
C GLU A 534 17.02 -40.15 12.22
N GLY A 535 16.67 -41.24 12.90
CA GLY A 535 15.89 -42.32 12.31
C GLY A 535 15.96 -43.61 13.13
N THR A 536 15.10 -44.57 12.77
CA THR A 536 15.31 -45.97 13.11
C THR A 536 16.17 -46.58 12.03
N TYR A 537 17.34 -47.08 12.39
CA TYR A 537 18.32 -47.68 11.49
C TYR A 537 18.46 -49.17 11.81
N THR A 538 18.24 -50.03 10.83
CA THR A 538 18.40 -51.48 10.97
C THR A 538 19.73 -51.92 10.35
N PHE A 539 20.62 -52.41 11.20
CA PHE A 539 21.85 -53.08 10.78
C PHE A 539 21.54 -54.50 10.32
N TYR A 540 22.03 -54.85 9.13
CA TYR A 540 21.98 -56.19 8.55
C TYR A 540 23.41 -56.68 8.35
N VAL A 541 23.69 -57.93 8.69
CA VAL A 541 24.99 -58.57 8.41
C VAL A 541 24.80 -60.03 8.00
N ARG A 542 25.56 -60.48 7.01
CA ARG A 542 25.60 -61.87 6.52
C ARG A 542 27.02 -62.29 6.17
N ALA A 543 27.32 -63.58 6.34
CA ALA A 543 28.65 -64.12 6.07
C ALA A 543 28.85 -64.45 4.58
N LYS A 544 30.13 -64.46 4.16
CA LYS A 544 30.59 -64.97 2.88
C LYS A 544 31.75 -65.94 3.10
N ASP A 545 31.75 -67.07 2.39
CA ASP A 545 32.85 -68.02 2.37
C ASP A 545 33.86 -67.73 1.23
N ASN A 546 34.89 -68.57 1.11
CA ASN A 546 35.90 -68.46 0.05
C ASN A 546 35.46 -69.08 -1.28
N ALA A 547 34.38 -69.87 -1.32
CA ALA A 547 33.78 -70.39 -2.55
C ALA A 547 32.91 -69.36 -3.28
N GLY A 548 32.34 -68.41 -2.54
CA GLY A 548 31.46 -67.37 -3.05
C GLY A 548 30.06 -67.37 -2.46
N ASN A 549 29.67 -68.36 -1.65
CA ASN A 549 28.34 -68.42 -1.08
C ASN A 549 28.13 -67.29 -0.08
N ILE A 550 26.87 -66.85 0.02
CA ILE A 550 26.46 -65.78 0.92
C ILE A 550 25.33 -66.31 1.80
N GLY A 551 25.55 -66.28 3.11
CA GLY A 551 24.57 -66.74 4.09
C GLY A 551 23.38 -65.79 4.26
N GLU A 552 22.43 -66.18 5.12
CA GLU A 552 21.31 -65.33 5.51
C GLU A 552 21.72 -64.15 6.40
N TYR A 553 20.89 -63.11 6.45
CA TYR A 553 21.11 -61.94 7.30
C TYR A 553 20.71 -62.18 8.77
N GLY A 554 21.60 -61.82 9.70
CA GLY A 554 21.24 -61.40 11.04
C GLY A 554 20.95 -59.90 11.09
N THR A 555 20.07 -59.45 11.99
CA THR A 555 19.56 -58.06 12.03
C THR A 555 19.45 -57.48 13.44
N HIS A 556 19.73 -56.18 13.59
CA HIS A 556 19.46 -55.39 14.82
C HIS A 556 18.97 -53.97 14.46
N SER A 557 18.12 -53.35 15.27
CA SER A 557 17.57 -52.00 14.99
C SER A 557 17.83 -51.01 16.12
N VAL A 558 18.55 -49.93 15.82
CA VAL A 558 18.85 -48.82 16.73
C VAL A 558 18.06 -47.57 16.33
N ILE A 559 17.56 -46.81 17.30
CA ILE A 559 16.95 -45.50 17.05
C ILE A 559 17.98 -44.43 17.38
N VAL A 560 18.38 -43.63 16.40
CA VAL A 560 19.19 -42.43 16.65
C VAL A 560 18.23 -41.24 16.74
N SER A 561 18.28 -40.53 17.87
CA SER A 561 17.64 -39.22 18.03
C SER A 561 18.63 -38.23 18.60
N THR A 562 19.06 -37.33 17.73
CA THR A 562 20.04 -36.25 17.95
C THR A 562 19.38 -34.88 17.99
N THR A 563 18.16 -34.73 17.46
CA THR A 563 17.40 -33.48 17.59
C THR A 563 16.95 -33.36 19.03
N ALA A 564 17.44 -32.32 19.68
CA ALA A 564 16.99 -31.99 21.01
C ALA A 564 15.53 -31.49 20.95
N PRO A 565 14.60 -32.01 21.76
CA PRO A 565 13.19 -31.64 21.68
C PRO A 565 13.00 -30.13 21.91
N GLY A 566 12.35 -29.46 20.95
CA GLY A 566 12.12 -28.01 20.99
C GLY A 566 11.14 -27.64 22.10
N ALA A 567 11.63 -26.95 23.13
CA ALA A 567 10.85 -26.71 24.34
C ALA A 567 9.81 -25.58 24.14
N ASN A 568 8.55 -25.87 24.48
CA ASN A 568 7.47 -24.88 24.43
C ASN A 568 7.68 -23.74 25.43
N THR A 569 7.26 -22.51 25.08
CA THR A 569 7.31 -21.36 26.00
C THR A 569 6.44 -21.59 27.24
N PRO A 570 6.98 -21.40 28.46
CA PRO A 570 6.19 -21.37 29.67
C PRO A 570 5.20 -20.21 29.70
N VAL A 571 3.97 -20.48 30.09
CA VAL A 571 2.90 -19.51 30.28
C VAL A 571 2.62 -19.40 31.78
N CYS A 572 2.34 -18.19 32.24
CA CYS A 572 1.65 -17.94 33.50
C CYS A 572 0.32 -17.27 33.16
N ASP A 573 -0.77 -17.69 33.82
CA ASP A 573 -2.11 -17.18 33.53
C ASP A 573 -2.37 -15.80 34.17
N ILE A 574 -1.41 -15.28 34.94
CA ILE A 574 -1.42 -13.96 35.57
C ILE A 574 -0.16 -13.17 35.19
N LEU A 575 -0.33 -11.87 34.92
CA LEU A 575 0.77 -10.95 34.63
C LEU A 575 1.35 -10.30 35.92
N TYR A 576 0.55 -10.21 36.96
CA TYR A 576 0.88 -9.57 38.24
C TYR A 576 0.59 -10.51 39.41
N ASN A 577 1.41 -10.46 40.47
CA ASN A 577 1.33 -11.38 41.61
C ASN A 577 1.72 -10.71 42.94
N SER A 578 0.81 -10.71 43.91
CA SER A 578 1.02 -10.10 45.25
C SER A 578 1.39 -11.08 46.36
N THR A 579 1.54 -12.38 46.06
CA THR A 579 1.90 -13.40 47.07
C THR A 579 3.39 -13.74 47.07
N GLY A 580 4.12 -13.42 46.00
CA GLY A 580 5.47 -13.93 45.76
C GLY A 580 5.50 -15.41 45.37
N THR A 581 4.35 -16.00 45.00
CA THR A 581 4.23 -17.40 44.60
C THR A 581 3.64 -17.48 43.19
N VAL A 582 4.44 -17.93 42.22
CA VAL A 582 4.12 -17.92 40.78
C VAL A 582 4.20 -19.34 40.23
N TYR A 583 3.20 -19.71 39.42
CA TYR A 583 3.11 -21.00 38.73
C TYR A 583 3.23 -20.79 37.23
N TRP A 584 4.12 -21.54 36.59
CA TRP A 584 4.22 -21.60 35.13
C TRP A 584 3.86 -23.01 34.64
N HIS A 585 3.13 -23.09 33.53
CA HIS A 585 2.82 -24.34 32.83
C HIS A 585 3.21 -24.25 31.35
N TRP A 586 3.31 -25.39 30.68
CA TRP A 586 3.65 -25.46 29.26
C TRP A 586 3.01 -26.70 28.62
N LEU A 587 2.88 -26.68 27.29
CA LEU A 587 2.46 -27.87 26.56
C LEU A 587 3.57 -28.92 26.54
N GLY A 588 3.19 -30.20 26.72
CA GLY A 588 4.12 -31.32 26.63
C GLY A 588 4.78 -31.40 25.25
N THR A 589 6.11 -31.50 25.23
CA THR A 589 6.90 -31.61 23.99
C THR A 589 7.03 -33.08 23.58
N PRO A 590 6.60 -33.48 22.36
CA PRO A 590 6.79 -34.86 21.88
C PRO A 590 8.27 -35.28 21.94
N GLY A 591 8.53 -36.55 22.31
CA GLY A 591 9.89 -37.09 22.46
C GLY A 591 10.65 -36.66 23.74
N SER A 592 10.09 -35.74 24.55
CA SER A 592 10.70 -35.35 25.82
C SER A 592 10.33 -36.27 26.99
N VAL A 593 11.25 -36.42 27.95
CA VAL A 593 11.09 -37.20 29.20
C VAL A 593 11.20 -36.33 30.47
N GLY A 594 11.29 -35.01 30.30
CA GLY A 594 11.37 -34.03 31.37
C GLY A 594 11.99 -32.71 30.90
N TYR A 595 12.08 -31.76 31.83
CA TYR A 595 12.45 -30.37 31.56
C TYR A 595 13.38 -29.83 32.64
N TYR A 596 14.38 -29.04 32.26
CA TYR A 596 15.09 -28.13 33.16
C TYR A 596 14.38 -26.78 33.13
N VAL A 597 14.01 -26.25 34.31
CA VAL A 597 13.20 -25.04 34.48
C VAL A 597 14.04 -23.96 35.13
N SER A 598 14.39 -22.94 34.35
CA SER A 598 15.16 -21.79 34.83
C SER A 598 14.26 -20.57 35.00
N VAL A 599 14.23 -20.02 36.22
CA VAL A 599 13.50 -18.80 36.57
C VAL A 599 14.49 -17.73 37.01
N GLY A 600 14.39 -16.53 36.47
CA GLY A 600 15.30 -15.43 36.76
C GLY A 600 14.77 -14.04 36.41
N THR A 601 15.47 -12.99 36.84
CA THR A 601 15.02 -11.59 36.70
C THR A 601 15.35 -10.93 35.36
N SER A 602 15.71 -11.74 34.34
CA SER A 602 15.87 -11.28 32.96
C SER A 602 15.37 -12.35 31.98
N PRO A 603 14.88 -11.97 30.77
CA PRO A 603 14.34 -12.94 29.80
C PRO A 603 15.34 -14.04 29.42
N ASN A 604 16.63 -13.72 29.40
CA ASN A 604 17.71 -14.65 29.08
C ASN A 604 18.34 -15.31 30.32
N SER A 605 17.65 -15.27 31.48
CA SER A 605 18.03 -15.82 32.79
C SER A 605 19.50 -15.59 33.20
N SER A 606 20.04 -14.40 32.94
CA SER A 606 21.40 -14.03 33.38
C SER A 606 21.53 -14.01 34.92
N ASN A 607 20.42 -13.68 35.59
CA ASN A 607 20.28 -13.67 37.05
C ASN A 607 19.32 -14.80 37.43
N ILE A 608 19.83 -16.02 37.54
CA ILE A 608 19.03 -17.20 37.92
C ILE A 608 18.67 -17.10 39.40
N VAL A 609 17.38 -17.24 39.70
CA VAL A 609 16.82 -17.30 41.06
C VAL A 609 16.49 -18.75 41.44
N ASN A 610 16.14 -19.59 40.45
CA ASN A 610 15.95 -21.02 40.62
C ASN A 610 16.21 -21.78 39.31
N ASP A 611 16.87 -22.94 39.38
CA ASP A 611 17.07 -23.86 38.24
C ASP A 611 16.89 -25.32 38.70
N VAL A 612 15.86 -25.99 38.19
CA VAL A 612 15.38 -27.30 38.70
C VAL A 612 14.92 -28.21 37.56
N TYR A 613 15.26 -29.51 37.65
CA TYR A 613 14.74 -30.53 36.74
C TYR A 613 13.38 -31.07 37.22
N THR A 614 12.41 -31.22 36.31
CA THR A 614 11.08 -31.76 36.57
C THR A 614 10.62 -32.71 35.46
N THR A 615 9.82 -33.72 35.79
CA THR A 615 9.11 -34.56 34.80
C THR A 615 7.72 -34.03 34.45
N ASN A 616 7.24 -33.01 35.17
CA ASN A 616 5.90 -32.44 35.00
C ASN A 616 5.91 -31.29 33.97
N THR A 617 4.78 -31.02 33.33
CA THR A 617 4.61 -29.90 32.38
C THR A 617 4.22 -28.58 33.06
N GLY A 618 4.77 -28.34 34.26
CA GLY A 618 4.50 -27.15 35.06
C GLY A 618 5.31 -27.14 36.36
N TYR A 619 5.52 -25.94 36.91
CA TYR A 619 6.39 -25.71 38.05
C TYR A 619 6.00 -24.44 38.82
N THR A 620 6.12 -24.48 40.16
CA THR A 620 5.81 -23.38 41.07
C THR A 620 7.08 -22.89 41.75
N VAL A 621 7.26 -21.56 41.83
CA VAL A 621 8.27 -20.92 42.69
C VAL A 621 7.55 -20.09 43.74
N SER A 622 8.01 -20.17 44.99
CA SER A 622 7.51 -19.40 46.14
C SER A 622 8.55 -18.37 46.60
N ASP A 623 8.16 -17.52 47.56
CA ASP A 623 9.03 -16.59 48.29
C ASP A 623 9.79 -15.57 47.42
N LEU A 624 9.26 -15.24 46.24
CA LEU A 624 9.77 -14.18 45.40
C LEU A 624 9.59 -12.79 46.04
N SER A 625 10.57 -11.92 45.84
CA SER A 625 10.55 -10.49 46.19
C SER A 625 9.86 -9.67 45.09
N ASN A 626 9.69 -8.36 45.31
CA ASN A 626 9.25 -7.47 44.23
C ASN A 626 10.23 -7.52 43.03
N GLY A 627 9.69 -7.46 41.82
CA GLY A 627 10.45 -7.49 40.56
C GLY A 627 9.81 -8.33 39.46
N ILE A 628 10.42 -8.33 38.27
CA ILE A 628 9.92 -9.05 37.09
C ILE A 628 10.65 -10.38 36.91
N TYR A 629 9.90 -11.47 36.84
CA TYR A 629 10.42 -12.84 36.76
C TYR A 629 10.04 -13.53 35.45
N TYR A 630 11.03 -14.13 34.80
CA TYR A 630 10.90 -14.83 33.53
C TYR A 630 11.20 -16.31 33.74
N CYS A 631 10.36 -17.17 33.17
CA CYS A 631 10.55 -18.63 33.17
C CYS A 631 10.88 -19.11 31.76
N ARG A 632 11.88 -19.97 31.64
CA ARG A 632 12.25 -20.64 30.38
C ARG A 632 12.68 -22.07 30.66
N ILE A 633 12.40 -22.97 29.72
CA ILE A 633 12.64 -24.41 29.89
C ILE A 633 13.55 -25.00 28.81
N LYS A 634 14.30 -26.03 29.16
CA LYS A 634 14.97 -26.94 28.21
C LYS A 634 14.32 -28.31 28.30
N ALA A 635 13.76 -28.84 27.22
CA ALA A 635 13.26 -30.21 27.21
C ALA A 635 14.43 -31.20 27.04
N LYS A 636 14.30 -32.39 27.63
CA LYS A 636 15.29 -33.47 27.55
C LYS A 636 14.71 -34.67 26.80
N SER A 637 15.42 -35.21 25.82
CA SER A 637 15.00 -36.41 25.07
C SER A 637 15.19 -37.70 25.86
N ALA A 638 14.55 -38.78 25.42
CA ALA A 638 14.84 -40.13 25.90
C ALA A 638 16.32 -40.54 25.64
N SER A 639 16.91 -40.09 24.54
CA SER A 639 18.34 -40.27 24.19
C SER A 639 19.31 -39.37 24.96
N GLY A 640 18.81 -38.64 25.98
CA GLY A 640 19.60 -37.81 26.90
C GLY A 640 19.96 -36.41 26.40
N VAL A 641 19.63 -36.06 25.15
CA VAL A 641 19.91 -34.75 24.54
C VAL A 641 19.07 -33.67 25.22
N ILE A 642 19.68 -32.53 25.55
CA ILE A 642 19.02 -31.40 26.20
C ILE A 642 18.87 -30.26 25.19
N GLY A 643 17.63 -29.78 25.00
CA GLY A 643 17.30 -28.70 24.08
C GLY A 643 17.91 -27.37 24.44
N ASP A 644 17.85 -26.44 23.49
CA ASP A 644 17.96 -25.02 23.80
C ASP A 644 16.81 -24.56 24.71
N TYR A 645 17.00 -23.39 25.32
CA TYR A 645 15.91 -22.78 26.07
C TYR A 645 14.78 -22.42 25.12
N SER A 646 13.55 -22.67 25.55
CA SER A 646 12.35 -22.05 24.98
C SER A 646 12.52 -20.53 24.90
N HIS A 647 11.73 -19.87 24.05
CA HIS A 647 11.49 -18.43 24.26
C HIS A 647 10.95 -18.26 25.70
N PRO A 648 11.42 -17.26 26.46
CA PRO A 648 10.97 -17.05 27.83
C PRO A 648 9.50 -16.68 27.88
N SER A 649 8.86 -16.92 29.03
CA SER A 649 7.54 -16.37 29.34
C SER A 649 7.53 -14.85 29.20
N ASN A 650 6.36 -14.23 29.03
CA ASN A 650 6.17 -12.78 28.87
C ASN A 650 6.58 -11.91 30.09
N GLY A 651 7.25 -12.50 31.09
CA GLY A 651 7.43 -11.95 32.43
C GLY A 651 6.19 -12.12 33.31
N VAL A 652 6.41 -12.21 34.62
CA VAL A 652 5.41 -12.02 35.67
C VAL A 652 5.96 -10.99 36.64
N ILE A 653 5.19 -9.93 36.90
CA ILE A 653 5.55 -8.88 37.84
C ILE A 653 5.09 -9.34 39.22
N VAL A 654 6.04 -9.67 40.09
CA VAL A 654 5.77 -9.87 41.51
C VAL A 654 5.80 -8.49 42.16
N ASP A 655 4.71 -8.13 42.82
CA ASP A 655 4.60 -6.89 43.57
C ASP A 655 3.74 -7.08 44.83
N ARG A 656 4.42 -7.01 45.97
CA ARG A 656 3.93 -7.27 47.32
C ARG A 656 3.78 -5.97 48.13
N THR A 657 3.95 -4.82 47.49
CA THR A 657 3.88 -3.48 48.09
C THR A 657 2.57 -2.81 47.69
N PRO A 658 1.75 -2.30 48.63
CA PRO A 658 0.57 -1.51 48.26
C PRO A 658 0.95 -0.16 47.61
N PRO A 659 0.10 0.39 46.73
CA PRO A 659 0.33 1.70 46.13
C PRO A 659 0.32 2.81 47.18
N THR A 660 0.93 3.96 46.88
CA THR A 660 0.87 5.11 47.79
C THR A 660 -0.57 5.56 48.00
N VAL A 661 -0.84 6.16 49.15
CA VAL A 661 -2.13 6.84 49.38
C VAL A 661 -2.28 7.98 48.36
N PRO A 662 -3.46 8.16 47.72
CA PRO A 662 -3.74 9.33 46.88
C PRO A 662 -3.67 10.66 47.66
N SER A 663 -3.69 11.80 46.97
CA SER A 663 -3.89 13.10 47.63
C SER A 663 -5.26 13.17 48.34
N ILE A 664 -5.45 14.22 49.13
CA ILE A 664 -6.82 14.68 49.47
C ILE A 664 -7.64 14.86 48.17
N VAL A 665 -8.94 14.61 48.25
CA VAL A 665 -9.88 14.89 47.15
C VAL A 665 -10.19 16.39 47.16
N LEU A 666 -10.24 16.99 45.97
CA LEU A 666 -10.63 18.38 45.73
C LEU A 666 -11.91 18.41 44.91
N GLU A 667 -12.82 19.31 45.26
CA GLU A 667 -14.10 19.53 44.60
C GLU A 667 -13.96 20.66 43.58
N THR A 668 -14.34 20.49 42.30
CA THR A 668 -13.96 21.42 41.21
C THR A 668 -15.07 21.62 40.16
N TYR A 669 -15.09 22.74 39.45
CA TYR A 669 -15.97 22.92 38.28
C TYR A 669 -15.33 22.33 37.02
N PRO A 670 -16.12 21.77 36.07
CA PRO A 670 -15.59 21.26 34.80
C PRO A 670 -14.78 22.32 34.03
N GLY A 671 -13.46 22.10 33.93
CA GLY A 671 -12.51 23.01 33.27
C GLY A 671 -11.84 24.06 34.16
N LEU A 672 -12.11 24.07 35.48
CA LEU A 672 -11.47 24.96 36.45
C LEU A 672 -10.85 24.14 37.59
N GLY A 673 -9.52 24.02 37.60
CA GLY A 673 -8.75 23.26 38.60
C GLY A 673 -8.55 23.99 39.93
N ALA A 674 -9.56 24.67 40.43
CA ALA A 674 -9.57 25.33 41.73
C ALA A 674 -10.67 24.71 42.60
N ASP A 675 -10.36 24.51 43.88
CA ASP A 675 -11.25 23.90 44.87
C ASP A 675 -12.51 24.75 45.10
N ILE A 676 -13.68 24.13 45.29
CA ILE A 676 -14.97 24.81 45.46
C ILE A 676 -15.78 24.30 46.67
N ASP A 677 -16.01 25.19 47.63
CA ASP A 677 -16.90 24.95 48.77
C ASP A 677 -18.40 24.86 48.37
N TYR A 678 -18.77 25.21 47.12
CA TYR A 678 -20.16 25.58 46.78
C TYR A 678 -20.56 25.27 45.32
N SER A 679 -21.75 24.68 45.12
CA SER A 679 -22.32 24.39 43.77
C SER A 679 -23.85 24.59 43.67
N GLU A 680 -24.28 25.52 42.83
CA GLU A 680 -25.70 25.78 42.48
C GLU A 680 -26.26 24.80 41.43
N SER A 681 -25.44 24.46 40.44
CA SER A 681 -25.80 23.62 39.30
C SER A 681 -26.15 22.19 39.70
N ASN A 682 -25.70 21.76 40.90
CA ASN A 682 -25.66 20.35 41.32
C ASN A 682 -24.89 19.48 40.30
N GLN A 683 -23.84 20.07 39.72
CA GLN A 683 -22.94 19.46 38.74
C GLN A 683 -21.50 19.97 38.95
N TYR A 684 -20.64 19.08 39.43
CA TYR A 684 -19.23 19.34 39.72
C TYR A 684 -18.39 18.09 39.43
N LEU A 685 -17.07 18.22 39.48
CA LEU A 685 -16.12 17.12 39.49
C LEU A 685 -15.54 16.98 40.90
N VAL A 686 -15.16 15.77 41.29
CA VAL A 686 -14.21 15.56 42.39
C VAL A 686 -12.93 14.96 41.80
N SER A 687 -11.78 15.40 42.26
CA SER A 687 -10.48 15.10 41.64
C SER A 687 -9.39 14.86 42.68
N TRP A 688 -8.33 14.15 42.30
CA TRP A 688 -7.17 13.88 43.15
C TRP A 688 -5.90 13.71 42.31
N GLU A 689 -4.72 13.85 42.92
CA GLU A 689 -3.47 13.46 42.29
C GLU A 689 -3.31 11.93 42.30
N SER A 690 -2.75 11.38 41.22
CA SER A 690 -2.52 9.94 41.07
C SER A 690 -1.65 9.39 42.20
N ALA A 691 -2.17 8.37 42.89
CA ALA A 691 -1.31 7.43 43.63
C ALA A 691 -0.17 6.93 42.73
N MET A 692 0.99 6.67 43.33
CA MET A 692 2.15 6.10 42.67
C MET A 692 2.33 4.64 43.08
N ASP A 693 2.76 3.83 42.12
CA ASP A 693 3.20 2.46 42.31
C ASP A 693 4.28 2.22 41.26
N PHE A 694 5.46 1.76 41.70
CA PHE A 694 6.66 1.65 40.86
C PHE A 694 6.89 0.23 40.33
N ASP A 695 6.19 -0.77 40.86
CA ASP A 695 6.43 -2.19 40.57
C ASP A 695 5.33 -2.75 39.65
N SER A 696 4.05 -2.59 40.01
CA SER A 696 2.91 -3.05 39.17
C SER A 696 2.12 -1.92 38.52
N GLY A 697 2.07 -0.73 39.10
CA GLY A 697 1.27 0.40 38.62
C GLY A 697 -0.20 0.34 39.05
N ILE A 698 -0.93 1.46 38.94
CA ILE A 698 -2.33 1.55 39.41
C ILE A 698 -3.30 0.85 38.43
N ASP A 699 -4.17 0.00 38.96
CA ASP A 699 -5.28 -0.61 38.22
C ASP A 699 -6.54 0.26 38.30
N VAL A 700 -7.02 0.56 39.51
CA VAL A 700 -8.28 1.28 39.75
C VAL A 700 -8.24 2.10 41.05
N TYR A 701 -9.13 3.08 41.16
CA TYR A 701 -9.47 3.76 42.41
C TYR A 701 -10.85 3.33 42.93
N GLU A 702 -11.00 3.32 44.26
CA GLU A 702 -12.29 3.28 44.95
C GLU A 702 -12.55 4.64 45.60
N LEU A 703 -13.65 5.28 45.19
CA LEU A 703 -14.12 6.58 45.68
C LEU A 703 -15.35 6.39 46.56
N GLN A 704 -15.33 7.00 47.74
CA GLN A 704 -16.43 6.99 48.70
C GLN A 704 -16.93 8.39 49.02
N GLU A 705 -18.22 8.52 49.30
CA GLU A 705 -18.86 9.75 49.79
C GLU A 705 -19.43 9.62 51.20
N SER A 706 -19.60 10.77 51.84
CA SER A 706 -20.27 10.91 53.13
C SER A 706 -20.98 12.26 53.26
N THR A 707 -22.16 12.26 53.88
CA THR A 707 -22.81 13.47 54.44
C THR A 707 -22.82 13.44 55.98
N SER A 708 -22.02 12.57 56.62
CA SER A 708 -22.02 12.35 58.09
C SER A 708 -20.75 11.63 58.56
N PRO A 709 -19.91 12.22 59.44
CA PRO A 709 -18.48 11.87 59.60
C PRO A 709 -18.09 10.39 59.74
N ASN A 710 -18.97 9.53 60.24
CA ASN A 710 -18.69 8.12 60.55
C ASN A 710 -19.43 7.11 59.63
N SER A 711 -20.05 7.55 58.54
CA SER A 711 -20.73 6.67 57.56
C SER A 711 -20.27 6.98 56.15
N TRP A 712 -19.92 5.94 55.37
CA TRP A 712 -19.28 6.05 54.06
C TRP A 712 -19.93 5.10 53.05
N ASN A 713 -20.31 5.62 51.89
CA ASN A 713 -20.86 4.86 50.77
C ASN A 713 -19.85 4.80 49.63
N THR A 714 -19.55 3.60 49.08
CA THR A 714 -18.77 3.50 47.84
C THR A 714 -19.61 3.95 46.66
N ILE A 715 -19.12 4.96 45.93
CA ILE A 715 -19.71 5.48 44.70
C ILE A 715 -19.30 4.60 43.51
N SER A 716 -18.01 4.28 43.45
CA SER A 716 -17.42 3.38 42.46
C SER A 716 -16.12 2.79 43.01
N SER A 717 -15.86 1.52 42.70
CA SER A 717 -14.68 0.75 43.13
C SER A 717 -13.76 0.34 41.97
N ASN A 718 -14.01 0.85 40.76
CA ASN A 718 -13.29 0.49 39.53
C ASN A 718 -12.96 1.71 38.64
N LEU A 719 -12.65 2.86 39.22
CA LEU A 719 -12.33 4.07 38.45
C LEU A 719 -10.91 4.00 37.85
N LYS A 720 -10.78 4.23 36.55
CA LYS A 720 -9.48 4.28 35.82
C LYS A 720 -9.05 5.71 35.47
N VAL A 721 -9.56 6.68 36.23
CA VAL A 721 -9.36 8.12 36.09
C VAL A 721 -9.22 8.73 37.48
N THR A 722 -8.56 9.88 37.59
CA THR A 722 -8.36 10.63 38.84
C THR A 722 -9.37 11.78 39.02
N GLU A 723 -10.48 11.72 38.29
CA GLU A 723 -11.61 12.64 38.35
C GLU A 723 -12.93 11.86 38.24
N PHE A 724 -14.00 12.36 38.87
CA PHE A 724 -15.34 11.78 38.76
C PHE A 724 -16.42 12.87 38.82
N SER A 725 -17.38 12.82 37.89
CA SER A 725 -18.47 13.80 37.86
C SER A 725 -19.57 13.46 38.85
N MET A 726 -19.89 14.43 39.72
CA MET A 726 -21.00 14.40 40.65
C MET A 726 -22.20 15.12 40.04
N VAL A 727 -23.34 14.42 40.03
CA VAL A 727 -24.62 14.94 39.58
C VAL A 727 -25.74 14.47 40.51
N GLY A 728 -26.79 15.26 40.65
CA GLY A 728 -28.04 14.82 41.30
C GLY A 728 -27.90 14.52 42.81
N LYS A 729 -27.06 15.29 43.51
CA LYS A 729 -27.03 15.32 44.97
C LYS A 729 -28.29 15.94 45.56
N ASP A 730 -28.54 15.75 46.85
CA ASP A 730 -29.59 16.48 47.52
C ASP A 730 -29.12 17.92 47.82
N PHE A 731 -29.98 18.89 47.47
CA PHE A 731 -29.84 20.28 47.87
C PHE A 731 -29.97 20.44 49.40
N GLY A 732 -29.36 21.49 49.97
CA GLY A 732 -29.31 21.74 51.41
C GLY A 732 -28.35 20.82 52.19
N LYS A 733 -27.33 20.23 51.54
CA LYS A 733 -26.37 19.31 52.19
C LYS A 733 -24.91 19.60 51.81
N VAL A 734 -24.02 19.23 52.73
CA VAL A 734 -22.57 19.16 52.51
C VAL A 734 -22.15 17.72 52.27
N TYR A 735 -21.41 17.48 51.19
CA TYR A 735 -20.83 16.19 50.83
C TYR A 735 -19.31 16.21 51.04
N ARG A 736 -18.74 15.08 51.45
CA ARG A 736 -17.29 14.87 51.62
C ARG A 736 -16.84 13.59 50.94
N TYR A 737 -15.61 13.60 50.47
CA TYR A 737 -15.05 12.52 49.67
C TYR A 737 -13.76 11.96 50.27
N ARG A 738 -13.49 10.69 49.96
CA ARG A 738 -12.18 10.05 50.16
C ARG A 738 -11.97 8.97 49.11
N VAL A 739 -10.72 8.72 48.75
CA VAL A 739 -10.34 7.79 47.68
C VAL A 739 -9.16 6.91 48.08
N ARG A 740 -9.10 5.69 47.54
CA ARG A 740 -7.93 4.80 47.66
C ARG A 740 -7.62 4.14 46.32
N ALA A 741 -6.37 3.75 46.12
CA ALA A 741 -5.91 3.09 44.90
C ALA A 741 -5.76 1.57 45.11
N ARG A 742 -5.97 0.80 44.05
CA ARG A 742 -5.54 -0.61 43.93
C ARG A 742 -4.48 -0.70 42.83
N ASN A 743 -3.38 -1.38 43.10
CA ASN A 743 -2.38 -1.67 42.08
C ASN A 743 -2.74 -2.91 41.24
N LEU A 744 -2.00 -3.14 40.16
CA LEU A 744 -2.26 -4.24 39.22
C LEU A 744 -1.98 -5.63 39.81
N ALA A 745 -1.21 -5.71 40.90
CA ALA A 745 -1.09 -6.93 41.72
C ALA A 745 -2.26 -7.15 42.72
N GLY A 746 -3.22 -6.22 42.79
CA GLY A 746 -4.46 -6.33 43.56
C GLY A 746 -4.40 -5.79 44.98
N LEU A 747 -3.30 -5.15 45.39
CA LEU A 747 -3.13 -4.56 46.72
C LEU A 747 -3.75 -3.16 46.79
N TRP A 748 -4.43 -2.86 47.89
CA TRP A 748 -5.07 -1.56 48.13
C TRP A 748 -4.21 -0.65 49.02
N SER A 749 -4.14 0.64 48.69
CA SER A 749 -3.68 1.67 49.62
C SER A 749 -4.66 1.84 50.79
N GLU A 750 -4.21 2.51 51.85
CA GLU A 750 -5.12 3.21 52.76
C GLU A 750 -5.90 4.32 52.02
N TYR A 751 -6.97 4.80 52.66
CA TYR A 751 -7.73 5.95 52.14
C TYR A 751 -6.96 7.27 52.27
N SER A 752 -7.23 8.17 51.33
CA SER A 752 -6.84 9.58 51.38
C SER A 752 -7.32 10.27 52.65
N GLN A 753 -6.77 11.47 52.89
CA GLN A 753 -7.47 12.44 53.73
C GLN A 753 -8.87 12.74 53.15
N ILE A 754 -9.78 13.11 54.03
CA ILE A 754 -11.18 13.43 53.71
C ILE A 754 -11.25 14.89 53.26
N SER A 755 -11.99 15.20 52.19
CA SER A 755 -12.23 16.60 51.78
C SER A 755 -12.97 17.39 52.87
N ASP A 756 -12.73 18.70 52.91
CA ASP A 756 -13.43 19.63 53.81
C ASP A 756 -14.91 19.77 53.45
N GLY A 757 -15.23 19.80 52.15
CA GLY A 757 -16.50 19.31 51.59
C GLY A 757 -17.44 20.35 51.01
N ILE A 758 -17.90 20.10 49.79
CA ILE A 758 -18.80 20.97 49.02
C ILE A 758 -20.25 21.02 49.54
N ALA A 759 -20.81 22.24 49.60
CA ALA A 759 -22.22 22.52 49.84
C ALA A 759 -23.01 22.62 48.52
N ILE A 760 -24.17 21.97 48.46
CA ILE A 760 -25.11 22.04 47.32
C ILE A 760 -26.32 22.85 47.75
N ASN A 761 -26.50 24.03 47.14
CA ASN A 761 -27.44 25.07 47.57
C ASN A 761 -27.93 25.86 46.35
N ARG A 762 -29.15 26.40 46.35
CA ARG A 762 -29.59 27.38 45.34
C ARG A 762 -29.59 28.78 45.95
N LEU A 763 -29.23 29.78 45.14
CA LEU A 763 -29.31 31.17 45.56
C LEU A 763 -30.76 31.55 45.95
N PRO A 764 -30.93 32.43 46.96
CA PRO A 764 -32.23 32.99 47.26
C PRO A 764 -32.71 33.89 46.10
N THR A 765 -34.00 34.16 46.04
CA THR A 765 -34.54 35.29 45.27
C THR A 765 -34.67 36.52 46.16
N VAL A 766 -34.63 37.72 45.57
CA VAL A 766 -35.00 38.97 46.24
C VAL A 766 -35.72 39.89 45.25
N GLU A 767 -36.71 40.63 45.74
CA GLU A 767 -37.53 41.58 44.99
C GLU A 767 -37.85 42.77 45.91
N ILE A 768 -37.63 44.01 45.44
CA ILE A 768 -37.84 45.24 46.23
C ILE A 768 -38.87 46.22 45.64
N GLY A 769 -39.51 45.87 44.52
CA GLY A 769 -40.66 46.59 43.95
C GLY A 769 -40.43 47.11 42.53
N GLU A 770 -41.20 48.12 42.13
CA GLU A 770 -41.07 48.80 40.83
C GLU A 770 -40.45 50.19 40.99
N ASN A 771 -39.96 50.76 39.88
CA ASN A 771 -39.51 52.16 39.83
C ASN A 771 -40.67 53.12 40.16
N MET A 772 -40.40 54.19 40.90
CA MET A 772 -41.43 55.11 41.39
C MET A 772 -41.08 56.60 41.23
N GLN A 773 -42.09 57.44 41.04
CA GLN A 773 -41.97 58.90 41.04
C GLN A 773 -42.53 59.48 42.34
N ILE A 774 -41.79 60.39 42.97
CA ILE A 774 -42.17 61.11 44.18
C ILE A 774 -41.88 62.61 44.05
N TYR A 775 -42.36 63.41 44.99
CA TYR A 775 -41.98 64.81 45.15
C TYR A 775 -40.90 64.93 46.24
N SER A 776 -40.09 65.99 46.17
CA SER A 776 -39.07 66.28 47.18
C SER A 776 -39.70 66.34 48.59
N GLY A 777 -38.97 65.86 49.60
CA GLY A 777 -39.40 65.90 51.00
C GLY A 777 -40.37 64.79 51.41
N MET A 778 -40.76 63.87 50.53
CA MET A 778 -41.60 62.71 50.90
C MET A 778 -40.77 61.52 51.40
N GLN A 779 -40.97 61.15 52.67
CA GLN A 779 -40.39 59.95 53.28
C GLN A 779 -40.92 58.66 52.62
N GLN A 780 -40.04 57.71 52.34
CA GLN A 780 -40.35 56.41 51.74
C GLN A 780 -39.95 55.25 52.67
N THR A 781 -40.70 54.15 52.59
CA THR A 781 -40.43 52.88 53.26
C THR A 781 -40.44 51.77 52.21
N LEU A 782 -39.41 50.94 52.18
CA LEU A 782 -39.28 49.80 51.29
C LEU A 782 -39.08 48.51 52.09
N TYR A 783 -39.61 47.41 51.57
CA TYR A 783 -39.54 46.08 52.16
C TYR A 783 -39.10 45.10 51.07
N ALA A 784 -38.06 44.31 51.34
CA ALA A 784 -37.58 43.30 50.41
C ALA A 784 -38.23 41.94 50.69
N SER A 785 -38.93 41.39 49.71
CA SER A 785 -39.37 39.99 49.73
C SER A 785 -38.26 39.08 49.20
N SER A 786 -38.02 37.96 49.88
CA SER A 786 -37.08 36.93 49.43
C SER A 786 -37.63 35.53 49.64
N SER A 787 -37.32 34.61 48.73
CA SER A 787 -37.56 33.18 48.94
C SER A 787 -36.28 32.39 48.67
N ASP A 788 -35.90 31.55 49.63
CA ASP A 788 -34.86 30.53 49.44
C ASP A 788 -35.53 29.20 49.05
N PRO A 789 -35.11 28.50 47.98
CA PRO A 789 -35.71 27.22 47.59
C PRO A 789 -35.28 25.99 48.41
N ASP A 790 -34.18 26.05 49.16
CA ASP A 790 -33.63 24.89 49.91
C ASP A 790 -32.94 25.21 51.25
N GLY A 791 -32.79 26.48 51.61
CA GLY A 791 -32.32 26.98 52.90
C GLY A 791 -33.25 28.04 53.54
N LEU A 792 -32.63 29.07 54.14
CA LEU A 792 -33.25 30.24 54.75
C LEU A 792 -32.37 31.48 54.50
N VAL A 793 -32.99 32.62 54.15
CA VAL A 793 -32.32 33.93 54.15
C VAL A 793 -32.05 34.38 55.59
N VAL A 794 -30.79 34.70 55.90
CA VAL A 794 -30.30 35.05 57.25
C VAL A 794 -29.69 36.44 57.36
N ASN A 795 -29.32 37.09 56.25
CA ASN A 795 -28.72 38.41 56.26
C ASN A 795 -29.20 39.29 55.09
N TRP A 796 -29.11 40.61 55.27
CA TRP A 796 -29.61 41.64 54.35
C TRP A 796 -28.61 42.80 54.25
N SER A 797 -28.53 43.43 53.08
CA SER A 797 -27.78 44.68 52.89
C SER A 797 -28.43 45.55 51.82
N TRP A 798 -28.60 46.85 52.08
CA TRP A 798 -29.12 47.82 51.11
C TRP A 798 -28.09 48.90 50.85
N HIS A 799 -28.11 49.47 49.63
CA HIS A 799 -27.29 50.60 49.23
C HIS A 799 -28.12 51.64 48.47
N ILE A 800 -28.12 52.88 48.93
CA ILE A 800 -28.85 54.01 48.30
C ILE A 800 -27.83 55.02 47.76
N THR A 801 -27.95 55.36 46.48
CA THR A 801 -27.12 56.36 45.80
C THR A 801 -27.98 57.39 45.07
N GLY A 802 -27.55 58.65 45.05
CA GLY A 802 -28.33 59.77 44.50
C GLY A 802 -27.63 60.61 43.42
N PRO A 803 -28.33 61.62 42.87
CA PRO A 803 -27.75 62.54 41.90
C PRO A 803 -26.64 63.39 42.53
N ALA A 804 -25.71 63.91 41.73
CA ALA A 804 -24.45 64.53 42.20
C ALA A 804 -24.62 65.77 43.10
N ASN A 805 -25.80 66.40 43.11
CA ASN A 805 -26.18 67.51 43.99
C ASN A 805 -26.67 67.05 45.37
N SER A 806 -27.03 65.77 45.56
CA SER A 806 -27.66 65.26 46.78
C SER A 806 -26.69 64.82 47.89
N ASN A 807 -25.46 64.41 47.54
CA ASN A 807 -24.45 63.85 48.47
C ASN A 807 -24.96 62.67 49.33
N ILE A 808 -25.80 61.80 48.77
CA ILE A 808 -26.37 60.64 49.47
C ILE A 808 -25.67 59.33 49.04
N ASP A 809 -25.10 58.66 50.04
CA ASP A 809 -24.62 57.27 50.03
C ASP A 809 -25.01 56.67 51.41
N MET A 810 -25.85 55.63 51.44
CA MET A 810 -26.39 55.06 52.69
C MET A 810 -26.47 53.54 52.65
N LEU A 811 -26.15 52.89 53.77
CA LEU A 811 -26.19 51.43 53.94
C LEU A 811 -27.11 51.02 55.10
N PHE A 812 -27.89 49.95 54.91
CA PHE A 812 -28.80 49.35 55.90
C PHE A 812 -28.69 47.82 55.88
N TYR A 813 -29.07 47.14 56.98
CA TYR A 813 -28.89 45.68 57.15
C TYR A 813 -30.17 44.96 57.65
N THR A 814 -31.34 45.48 57.30
CA THR A 814 -32.66 44.96 57.71
C THR A 814 -33.53 44.68 56.48
N GLN A 815 -34.48 43.74 56.58
CA GLN A 815 -35.40 43.42 55.48
C GLN A 815 -36.33 44.60 55.10
N GLU A 816 -36.60 45.48 56.05
CA GLU A 816 -37.34 46.73 55.86
C GLU A 816 -36.42 47.92 56.09
N ILE A 817 -36.52 48.97 55.26
CA ILE A 817 -35.77 50.21 55.38
C ILE A 817 -36.69 51.43 55.21
N THR A 818 -36.30 52.58 55.75
CA THR A 818 -37.07 53.82 55.66
C THR A 818 -36.13 55.01 55.58
N PHE A 819 -36.36 55.91 54.61
CA PHE A 819 -35.47 57.00 54.25
C PHE A 819 -36.22 58.21 53.67
N LEU A 820 -35.52 59.31 53.42
CA LEU A 820 -36.08 60.59 52.99
C LEU A 820 -35.22 61.20 51.89
N LEU A 821 -35.83 61.63 50.78
CA LEU A 821 -35.14 62.22 49.63
C LEU A 821 -35.58 63.68 49.45
N ASN A 822 -34.62 64.61 49.60
CA ASN A 822 -34.87 66.07 49.70
C ASN A 822 -34.34 66.87 48.50
N TYR A 823 -33.91 66.21 47.42
CA TYR A 823 -33.37 66.87 46.23
C TYR A 823 -34.00 66.25 44.96
N PRO A 824 -34.53 67.07 44.03
CA PRO A 824 -35.00 66.57 42.74
C PRO A 824 -33.90 65.86 41.93
N GLY A 825 -34.28 64.80 41.21
CA GLY A 825 -33.39 63.94 40.42
C GLY A 825 -33.62 62.45 40.63
N LEU A 826 -32.77 61.62 40.01
CA LEU A 826 -32.91 60.15 40.00
C LEU A 826 -31.97 59.49 41.01
N TYR A 827 -32.53 58.64 41.87
CA TYR A 827 -31.83 57.82 42.86
C TYR A 827 -31.88 56.35 42.47
N ASN A 828 -30.85 55.59 42.83
CA ASN A 828 -30.77 54.13 42.67
C ASN A 828 -30.74 53.46 44.06
N ILE A 829 -31.63 52.49 44.25
CA ILE A 829 -31.79 51.70 45.48
C ILE A 829 -31.44 50.26 45.14
N ASN A 830 -30.40 49.70 45.78
CA ASN A 830 -30.00 48.30 45.63
C ASN A 830 -30.24 47.54 46.95
N CYS A 831 -30.67 46.28 46.88
CA CYS A 831 -30.78 45.37 48.01
C CYS A 831 -30.12 44.03 47.69
N ILE A 832 -29.47 43.42 48.69
CA ILE A 832 -28.82 42.12 48.64
C ILE A 832 -29.34 41.27 49.81
N ALA A 833 -29.79 40.05 49.51
CA ALA A 833 -30.14 39.01 50.48
C ALA A 833 -29.03 37.93 50.54
N THR A 834 -28.86 37.27 51.69
CA THR A 834 -27.89 36.17 51.88
C THR A 834 -28.51 34.99 52.62
N ASP A 835 -28.29 33.76 52.13
CA ASP A 835 -28.78 32.52 52.73
C ASP A 835 -27.86 31.90 53.80
N ASN A 836 -28.36 30.86 54.47
CA ASN A 836 -27.66 30.14 55.55
C ASN A 836 -26.50 29.23 55.08
N LEU A 837 -26.24 29.12 53.79
CA LEU A 837 -25.11 28.43 53.17
C LEU A 837 -24.16 29.40 52.43
N GLY A 838 -24.43 30.71 52.48
CA GLY A 838 -23.58 31.79 51.97
C GLY A 838 -23.95 32.31 50.58
N GLY A 839 -24.98 31.77 49.92
CA GLY A 839 -25.44 32.26 48.61
C GLY A 839 -26.09 33.64 48.71
N THR A 840 -26.00 34.43 47.65
CA THR A 840 -26.51 35.81 47.60
C THR A 840 -27.28 36.12 46.33
N ALA A 841 -28.28 37.00 46.43
CA ALA A 841 -28.96 37.60 45.29
C ALA A 841 -29.27 39.07 45.56
N SER A 842 -29.46 39.84 44.49
CA SER A 842 -29.65 41.29 44.55
C SER A 842 -30.71 41.80 43.57
N ASP A 843 -31.44 42.84 43.96
CA ASP A 843 -32.41 43.56 43.13
C ASP A 843 -32.19 45.08 43.24
N SER A 844 -32.64 45.87 42.25
CA SER A 844 -32.44 47.33 42.24
C SER A 844 -33.54 48.12 41.52
N ILE A 845 -34.02 49.19 42.16
CA ILE A 845 -35.05 50.11 41.62
C ILE A 845 -34.58 51.56 41.60
N PHE A 846 -35.19 52.35 40.73
CA PHE A 846 -34.98 53.79 40.62
C PHE A 846 -36.14 54.59 41.23
N ILE A 847 -35.79 55.66 41.96
CA ILE A 847 -36.74 56.65 42.49
C ILE A 847 -36.45 57.99 41.84
N GLU A 848 -37.41 58.55 41.11
CA GLU A 848 -37.33 59.90 40.55
C GLU A 848 -38.04 60.92 41.45
N VAL A 849 -37.36 62.01 41.77
CA VAL A 849 -37.84 63.06 42.68
C VAL A 849 -38.11 64.35 41.91
N LEU A 850 -39.33 64.88 42.04
CA LEU A 850 -39.88 66.00 41.27
C LEU A 850 -40.07 67.28 42.10
N ASN A 851 -40.24 68.42 41.40
CA ASN A 851 -40.44 69.79 41.93
C ASN A 851 -41.82 70.34 41.50
N ARG A 852 -42.44 71.21 42.30
CA ARG A 852 -43.73 71.87 42.02
C ARG A 852 -43.53 73.31 41.51
N ALA A 853 -44.52 74.18 41.71
CA ALA A 853 -44.52 75.57 41.21
C ALA A 853 -45.16 76.52 42.24
N PRO A 854 -44.71 77.78 42.34
CA PRO A 854 -45.10 78.69 43.42
C PRO A 854 -46.52 79.24 43.24
N ILE A 855 -47.18 79.62 44.33
CA ILE A 855 -48.58 80.08 44.35
C ILE A 855 -48.64 81.60 44.59
N VAL A 856 -49.49 82.31 43.83
CA VAL A 856 -49.73 83.76 44.01
C VAL A 856 -50.99 83.97 44.84
N ASP A 857 -50.86 84.62 46.00
CA ASP A 857 -51.93 84.75 47.00
C ASP A 857 -52.79 86.00 46.80
N LEU A 858 -52.16 87.16 46.56
CA LEU A 858 -52.81 88.47 46.49
C LEU A 858 -52.13 89.41 45.49
N ILE A 859 -52.91 90.37 44.99
CA ILE A 859 -52.45 91.52 44.20
C ILE A 859 -53.05 92.81 44.79
N SER A 860 -52.25 93.87 44.82
CA SER A 860 -52.66 95.23 45.22
C SER A 860 -52.57 96.18 44.02
N VAL A 861 -53.57 97.04 43.82
CA VAL A 861 -53.53 98.14 42.85
C VAL A 861 -53.97 99.43 43.54
N ASN A 862 -53.11 100.46 43.54
CA ASN A 862 -53.30 101.71 44.30
C ASN A 862 -53.69 101.51 45.78
N GLY A 863 -53.11 100.49 46.42
CA GLY A 863 -53.38 100.13 47.81
C GLY A 863 -54.66 99.31 48.06
N VAL A 864 -55.45 99.01 47.03
CA VAL A 864 -56.60 98.11 47.12
C VAL A 864 -56.14 96.67 46.85
N GLN A 865 -56.15 95.84 47.88
CA GLN A 865 -55.80 94.42 47.79
C GLN A 865 -57.01 93.55 47.42
N SER A 866 -56.77 92.55 46.57
CA SER A 866 -57.70 91.49 46.23
C SER A 866 -56.94 90.24 45.81
N LYS A 867 -57.64 89.12 45.64
CA LYS A 867 -57.06 87.93 45.02
C LYS A 867 -56.90 88.10 43.50
N PRO A 868 -56.00 87.32 42.86
CA PRO A 868 -55.90 87.19 41.40
C PRO A 868 -57.25 87.05 40.68
N GLU A 869 -58.14 86.19 41.18
CA GLU A 869 -59.44 85.89 40.57
C GLU A 869 -60.50 87.01 40.72
N ASP A 870 -60.33 87.90 41.71
CA ASP A 870 -61.35 88.90 42.11
C ASP A 870 -61.09 90.33 41.58
N LEU A 871 -59.86 90.63 41.12
CA LEU A 871 -59.38 92.00 40.86
C LEU A 871 -60.11 92.75 39.72
N GLY A 872 -60.67 92.05 38.74
CA GLY A 872 -61.54 92.63 37.71
C GLY A 872 -60.87 93.64 36.77
N THR A 873 -61.40 94.87 36.68
CA THR A 873 -60.88 95.95 35.82
C THR A 873 -60.85 97.27 36.58
N VAL A 874 -59.65 97.83 36.76
CA VAL A 874 -59.43 99.06 37.55
C VAL A 874 -59.45 100.29 36.62
N LYS A 875 -60.15 101.36 37.02
CA LYS A 875 -60.31 102.58 36.21
C LYS A 875 -59.50 103.76 36.73
N VAL A 876 -58.83 104.50 35.85
CA VAL A 876 -58.01 105.69 36.13
C VAL A 876 -58.16 106.79 35.05
N LYS A 877 -57.48 107.92 35.22
CA LYS A 877 -57.37 109.01 34.22
C LYS A 877 -55.94 109.11 33.66
N ILE A 878 -55.78 109.63 32.43
CA ILE A 878 -54.49 109.84 31.76
C ILE A 878 -53.51 110.60 32.67
N GLY A 879 -52.26 110.13 32.73
CA GLY A 879 -51.16 110.82 33.42
C GLY A 879 -51.25 110.76 34.95
N LYS A 880 -52.11 109.91 35.52
CA LYS A 880 -52.03 109.50 36.93
C LYS A 880 -51.18 108.22 37.00
N THR A 881 -50.21 108.20 37.91
CA THR A 881 -49.40 107.00 38.21
C THR A 881 -50.22 105.98 38.99
N ILE A 882 -49.99 104.70 38.73
CA ILE A 882 -50.57 103.55 39.43
C ILE A 882 -49.45 102.81 40.17
N GLU A 883 -49.71 102.39 41.40
CA GLU A 883 -48.86 101.48 42.18
C GLU A 883 -49.41 100.06 42.17
N PHE A 884 -48.53 99.06 42.06
CA PHE A 884 -48.83 97.62 42.00
C PHE A 884 -47.99 96.85 43.02
N GLN A 885 -48.55 95.81 43.65
CA GLN A 885 -47.84 94.84 44.51
C GLN A 885 -48.45 93.44 44.33
N SER A 886 -47.70 92.40 44.68
CA SER A 886 -48.23 91.04 44.81
C SER A 886 -47.48 90.23 45.86
N SER A 887 -48.19 89.35 46.58
CA SER A 887 -47.57 88.36 47.46
C SER A 887 -47.76 86.95 46.91
N ALA A 888 -46.71 86.15 46.95
CA ALA A 888 -46.70 84.76 46.55
C ALA A 888 -45.87 83.93 47.55
N ASN A 889 -46.21 82.66 47.68
CA ASN A 889 -45.54 81.71 48.56
C ASN A 889 -45.28 80.38 47.86
N ASP A 890 -44.34 79.64 48.43
CA ASP A 890 -43.91 78.32 47.96
C ASP A 890 -43.68 77.47 49.22
N TYR A 891 -44.69 76.69 49.60
CA TYR A 891 -44.79 76.11 50.94
C TYR A 891 -44.31 74.66 51.04
N GLU A 892 -44.04 73.99 49.91
CA GLU A 892 -43.85 72.54 49.86
C GLU A 892 -42.41 72.14 49.49
N ASP A 893 -41.80 72.75 48.46
CA ASP A 893 -40.48 72.32 47.96
C ASP A 893 -39.54 73.43 47.45
N GLY A 894 -39.90 74.71 47.51
CA GLY A 894 -39.05 75.82 47.05
C GLY A 894 -39.11 77.12 47.86
N LEU A 895 -38.64 78.20 47.23
CA LEU A 895 -38.75 79.59 47.70
C LEU A 895 -39.03 80.51 46.51
N VAL A 896 -39.95 81.46 46.66
CA VAL A 896 -40.17 82.49 45.63
C VAL A 896 -38.93 83.37 45.46
N THR A 897 -38.42 83.48 44.22
CA THR A 897 -37.17 84.20 43.91
C THR A 897 -37.36 85.49 43.11
N LYS A 898 -38.42 85.61 42.30
CA LYS A 898 -38.51 86.67 41.28
C LYS A 898 -39.96 86.98 40.89
N TYR A 899 -40.29 88.27 40.72
CA TYR A 899 -41.54 88.75 40.13
C TYR A 899 -41.24 89.53 38.83
N GLN A 900 -42.04 89.37 37.77
CA GLN A 900 -41.92 90.11 36.50
C GLN A 900 -43.29 90.60 36.01
N TRP A 901 -43.41 91.89 35.71
CA TRP A 901 -44.61 92.58 35.24
C TRP A 901 -44.52 92.99 33.77
N ASP A 902 -45.59 92.76 33.03
CA ASP A 902 -45.93 93.44 31.77
C ASP A 902 -47.20 94.26 32.05
N PHE A 903 -47.16 95.59 31.88
CA PHE A 903 -48.31 96.45 32.19
C PHE A 903 -49.21 96.74 31.00
N ASN A 904 -48.74 96.47 29.78
CA ASN A 904 -49.40 96.90 28.56
C ASN A 904 -49.99 95.71 27.75
N GLY A 905 -49.39 94.53 27.86
CA GLY A 905 -49.82 93.27 27.26
C GLY A 905 -49.08 92.92 25.96
N ASP A 906 -47.95 93.57 25.65
CA ASP A 906 -47.16 93.31 24.44
C ASP A 906 -46.13 92.17 24.57
N GLY A 907 -45.95 91.61 25.77
CA GLY A 907 -45.05 90.50 26.07
C GLY A 907 -43.62 90.92 26.44
N ASN A 908 -43.31 92.22 26.48
CA ASN A 908 -42.08 92.73 27.11
C ASN A 908 -42.30 92.92 28.62
N ILE A 909 -41.24 92.74 29.41
CA ILE A 909 -41.29 92.99 30.86
C ILE A 909 -41.02 94.48 31.12
N ASP A 910 -42.07 95.21 31.52
CA ASP A 910 -42.01 96.62 31.90
C ASP A 910 -41.28 96.83 33.25
N ALA A 911 -41.35 95.86 34.18
CA ALA A 911 -40.65 95.89 35.46
C ALA A 911 -40.38 94.49 36.03
N GLU A 912 -39.25 94.29 36.72
CA GLU A 912 -38.99 93.06 37.50
C GLU A 912 -38.37 93.35 38.87
N THR A 913 -38.52 92.39 39.79
CA THR A 913 -37.76 92.34 41.05
C THR A 913 -36.75 91.21 40.99
N THR A 914 -35.54 91.42 41.51
CA THR A 914 -34.47 90.41 41.56
C THR A 914 -34.49 89.57 42.85
N ASP A 915 -35.56 89.69 43.64
CA ASP A 915 -35.80 88.93 44.87
C ASP A 915 -37.30 88.66 45.07
N GLY A 916 -37.61 87.69 45.94
CA GLY A 916 -38.97 87.36 46.36
C GLY A 916 -39.49 88.17 47.56
N LEU A 917 -38.66 89.00 48.21
CA LEU A 917 -38.97 89.71 49.45
C LEU A 917 -39.65 91.08 49.22
N SER A 918 -39.47 91.63 48.03
CA SER A 918 -39.98 92.92 47.58
C SER A 918 -41.49 92.95 47.27
N ASN A 919 -42.21 91.83 47.44
CA ASN A 919 -43.65 91.70 47.18
C ASN A 919 -44.09 92.31 45.82
N GLY A 920 -43.27 92.09 44.79
CA GLY A 920 -43.52 92.55 43.43
C GLY A 920 -43.83 94.04 43.29
N TYR A 921 -43.33 94.93 44.16
CA TYR A 921 -43.70 96.35 44.09
C TYR A 921 -43.20 97.02 42.81
N ALA A 922 -44.10 97.67 42.08
CA ALA A 922 -43.83 98.40 40.85
C ALA A 922 -44.82 99.56 40.66
N CYS A 923 -44.50 100.51 39.77
CA CYS A 923 -45.42 101.59 39.42
C CYS A 923 -45.35 101.95 37.92
N TYR A 924 -46.47 102.42 37.36
CA TYR A 924 -46.61 102.71 35.93
C TYR A 924 -47.53 103.90 35.67
N THR A 925 -47.36 104.63 34.56
CA THR A 925 -48.17 105.81 34.22
C THR A 925 -48.64 105.77 32.77
N TYR A 926 -49.96 105.66 32.57
CA TYR A 926 -50.56 105.58 31.24
C TYR A 926 -50.78 106.98 30.64
N ASN A 927 -50.11 107.24 29.51
CA ASN A 927 -50.12 108.55 28.84
C ASN A 927 -51.22 108.72 27.77
N ASN A 928 -51.96 107.65 27.46
CA ASN A 928 -53.07 107.65 26.49
C ASN A 928 -54.33 107.03 27.14
N ALA A 929 -55.51 107.39 26.64
CA ALA A 929 -56.75 106.70 27.00
C ALA A 929 -56.84 105.34 26.28
N GLY A 930 -57.40 104.34 26.94
CA GLY A 930 -57.50 102.98 26.41
C GLY A 930 -57.75 101.94 27.51
N THR A 931 -57.75 100.66 27.11
CA THR A 931 -57.78 99.52 28.04
C THR A 931 -56.52 98.69 27.83
N TYR A 932 -55.79 98.45 28.91
CA TYR A 932 -54.54 97.71 28.94
C TYR A 932 -54.71 96.40 29.69
N THR A 933 -53.91 95.39 29.35
CA THR A 933 -53.90 94.09 30.02
C THR A 933 -52.57 93.93 30.76
N VAL A 934 -52.63 93.67 32.05
CA VAL A 934 -51.45 93.53 32.92
C VAL A 934 -51.21 92.04 33.17
N LEU A 935 -49.98 91.58 33.00
CA LEU A 935 -49.53 90.22 33.34
C LEU A 935 -48.49 90.26 34.46
N LEU A 936 -48.49 89.22 35.28
CA LEU A 936 -47.50 88.96 36.32
C LEU A 936 -46.98 87.53 36.18
N HIS A 937 -45.66 87.35 36.15
CA HIS A 937 -44.99 86.06 36.33
C HIS A 937 -44.27 86.01 37.68
N VAL A 938 -44.35 84.87 38.36
CA VAL A 938 -43.65 84.62 39.64
C VAL A 938 -42.90 83.30 39.57
N PHE A 939 -41.65 83.27 40.04
CA PHE A 939 -40.72 82.14 39.92
C PHE A 939 -40.26 81.60 41.28
N ASP A 940 -39.99 80.30 41.36
CA ASP A 940 -39.38 79.62 42.51
C ASP A 940 -37.83 79.57 42.42
N SER A 941 -37.20 78.80 43.31
CA SER A 941 -35.76 78.51 43.33
C SER A 941 -35.29 77.54 42.23
N SER A 942 -36.21 76.82 41.60
CA SER A 942 -35.99 75.83 40.54
C SER A 942 -36.28 76.39 39.14
N SER A 943 -36.63 77.67 39.04
CA SER A 943 -37.08 78.39 37.83
C SER A 943 -38.45 77.97 37.27
N THR A 944 -39.24 77.20 38.02
CA THR A 944 -40.66 76.97 37.72
C THR A 944 -41.45 78.26 37.93
N LYS A 945 -42.52 78.49 37.16
CA LYS A 945 -43.29 79.75 37.23
C LYS A 945 -44.80 79.61 37.23
N THR A 946 -45.45 80.55 37.91
CA THR A 946 -46.90 80.81 37.86
C THR A 946 -47.18 82.15 37.18
N THR A 947 -48.38 82.31 36.60
CA THR A 947 -48.76 83.50 35.81
C THR A 947 -50.17 83.97 36.15
N VAL A 948 -50.36 85.29 36.28
CA VAL A 948 -51.64 85.96 36.56
C VAL A 948 -51.89 87.09 35.54
N THR A 949 -53.15 87.47 35.29
CA THR A 949 -53.52 88.50 34.30
C THR A 949 -54.80 89.27 34.68
N PHE A 950 -54.82 90.60 34.53
CA PHE A 950 -56.00 91.47 34.77
C PHE A 950 -55.97 92.74 33.88
N LYS A 951 -56.86 93.73 34.10
CA LYS A 951 -57.02 94.89 33.20
C LYS A 951 -57.07 96.27 33.89
N ILE A 952 -56.57 97.28 33.18
CA ILE A 952 -56.63 98.72 33.53
C ILE A 952 -57.37 99.49 32.43
N GLU A 953 -58.22 100.47 32.80
CA GLU A 953 -58.95 101.35 31.87
C GLU A 953 -58.62 102.83 32.18
N VAL A 954 -58.33 103.64 31.14
CA VAL A 954 -57.74 104.98 31.27
C VAL A 954 -58.58 106.02 30.50
N GLY A 955 -59.02 107.10 31.17
CA GLY A 955 -59.90 108.15 30.59
C GLY A 955 -59.34 109.59 30.60
N ASN A 956 -60.03 110.50 29.90
CA ASN A 956 -59.58 111.89 29.58
C ASN A 956 -59.66 112.90 30.75
N ASN A 957 -58.97 114.05 30.62
CA ASN A 957 -58.91 115.19 31.56
C ASN A 957 -60.18 116.07 31.50
N ASP A 958 -60.47 116.83 32.56
CA ASP A 958 -61.59 117.80 32.62
C ASP A 958 -61.08 119.28 32.65
N PRO A 959 -61.83 120.31 32.17
CA PRO A 959 -61.34 121.71 32.14
C PRO A 959 -61.62 122.58 33.41
N PRO A 960 -60.83 123.64 33.66
CA PRO A 960 -60.95 124.53 34.81
C PRO A 960 -62.15 125.50 34.75
N LYS A 961 -62.40 126.23 35.85
CA LYS A 961 -63.54 127.16 36.05
C LYS A 961 -63.08 128.51 36.62
N VAL A 962 -63.77 129.59 36.27
CA VAL A 962 -63.54 130.95 36.81
C VAL A 962 -64.84 131.61 37.25
N PHE A 963 -64.75 132.47 38.27
CA PHE A 963 -65.80 133.35 38.76
C PHE A 963 -65.25 134.76 38.96
N VAL A 964 -66.14 135.76 38.87
CA VAL A 964 -65.83 137.18 39.04
C VAL A 964 -66.81 137.78 40.04
N ASP A 965 -66.31 138.63 40.93
CA ASP A 965 -67.14 139.34 41.92
C ASP A 965 -67.99 140.40 41.21
N PRO A 966 -69.29 140.54 41.55
CA PRO A 966 -70.20 141.42 40.83
C PRO A 966 -69.93 142.90 41.09
N ILE A 967 -69.99 143.69 40.02
CA ILE A 967 -69.94 145.16 40.02
C ILE A 967 -71.14 145.64 39.23
N GLU A 968 -72.11 146.26 39.91
CA GLU A 968 -73.33 146.79 39.29
C GLU A 968 -73.34 148.33 39.28
N GLY A 969 -73.98 148.90 38.26
CA GLY A 969 -74.24 150.34 38.15
C GLY A 969 -73.30 151.10 37.21
N GLU A 970 -73.37 152.42 37.28
CA GLU A 970 -72.52 153.33 36.52
C GLU A 970 -71.26 153.67 37.33
N ILE A 971 -70.07 153.55 36.73
CA ILE A 971 -68.80 153.91 37.35
C ILE A 971 -68.19 155.17 36.73
N ALA A 972 -67.81 156.11 37.59
CA ALA A 972 -67.26 157.42 37.21
C ALA A 972 -65.77 157.62 37.63
N SER A 973 -65.19 156.66 38.35
CA SER A 973 -63.78 156.62 38.74
C SER A 973 -63.19 155.22 38.57
N ASP A 974 -61.87 155.10 38.58
CA ASP A 974 -61.14 153.83 38.54
C ASP A 974 -61.60 152.84 39.63
N ILE A 975 -61.64 151.54 39.32
CA ILE A 975 -62.12 150.49 40.23
C ILE A 975 -61.18 149.29 40.33
N LYS A 976 -61.39 148.47 41.37
CA LYS A 976 -60.83 147.13 41.48
C LYS A 976 -61.90 146.09 41.08
N ILE A 977 -61.53 145.16 40.21
CA ILE A 977 -62.32 143.95 39.89
C ILE A 977 -61.61 142.76 40.53
N SER A 978 -62.32 141.82 41.11
CA SER A 978 -61.75 140.60 41.70
C SER A 978 -62.59 139.36 41.40
N GLY A 979 -62.09 138.19 41.79
CA GLY A 979 -62.80 136.93 41.65
C GLY A 979 -61.96 135.73 42.07
N LYS A 980 -62.40 134.53 41.68
CA LYS A 980 -61.75 133.25 42.00
C LYS A 980 -61.67 132.31 40.80
N ALA A 981 -60.81 131.30 40.86
CA ALA A 981 -60.73 130.22 39.88
C ALA A 981 -60.39 128.88 40.56
N SER A 982 -60.85 127.78 39.97
CA SER A 982 -60.59 126.43 40.48
C SER A 982 -60.62 125.38 39.37
N ASP A 983 -60.12 124.20 39.69
CA ASP A 983 -60.04 123.04 38.80
C ASP A 983 -60.31 121.76 39.63
N SER A 984 -60.70 120.66 38.98
CA SER A 984 -61.17 119.43 39.61
C SER A 984 -60.23 118.22 39.49
N ASP A 985 -59.43 118.11 38.42
CA ASP A 985 -58.42 117.05 38.28
C ASP A 985 -56.98 117.56 37.96
N GLY A 986 -56.83 118.86 37.68
CA GLY A 986 -55.57 119.62 37.57
C GLY A 986 -55.43 120.78 38.57
N GLN A 987 -54.79 121.88 38.15
CA GLN A 987 -54.62 123.13 38.93
C GLN A 987 -54.61 124.36 38.02
N VAL A 988 -55.30 125.44 38.41
CA VAL A 988 -55.31 126.71 37.65
C VAL A 988 -53.93 127.37 37.64
N THR A 989 -53.27 127.38 36.47
CA THR A 989 -51.95 127.99 36.25
C THR A 989 -52.03 129.47 35.86
N ALA A 990 -53.13 129.96 35.30
CA ALA A 990 -53.32 131.39 35.00
C ALA A 990 -54.79 131.82 35.02
N VAL A 991 -55.02 133.12 35.26
CA VAL A 991 -56.30 133.79 35.01
C VAL A 991 -56.04 135.04 34.16
N LEU A 992 -56.95 135.31 33.23
CA LEU A 992 -56.84 136.38 32.24
C LEU A 992 -58.13 137.21 32.27
N ILE A 993 -57.99 138.54 32.27
CA ILE A 993 -59.07 139.51 32.12
C ILE A 993 -58.96 140.25 30.78
N ASN A 994 -60.08 140.69 30.23
CA ASN A 994 -60.16 141.40 28.97
C ASN A 994 -61.32 142.41 29.04
N PHE A 995 -61.14 143.58 28.45
CA PHE A 995 -62.12 144.65 28.40
C PHE A 995 -62.51 144.86 26.94
N ASP A 996 -63.81 144.75 26.66
CA ASP A 996 -64.45 145.01 25.36
C ASP A 996 -63.95 144.17 24.17
N ASN A 997 -63.34 143.01 24.47
CA ASN A 997 -62.63 142.15 23.51
C ASN A 997 -61.33 142.77 22.95
N GLY A 998 -60.68 143.64 23.73
CA GLY A 998 -59.30 144.05 23.50
C GLY A 998 -58.29 142.90 23.73
N SER A 999 -57.06 143.23 24.12
CA SER A 999 -56.08 142.21 24.51
C SER A 999 -56.41 141.59 25.86
N TRP A 1000 -56.30 140.26 25.98
CA TRP A 1000 -56.29 139.58 27.27
C TRP A 1000 -55.04 139.95 28.06
N GLN A 1001 -55.22 140.23 29.36
CA GLN A 1001 -54.18 140.66 30.29
C GLN A 1001 -54.18 139.73 31.50
N ASN A 1002 -53.00 139.44 32.06
CA ASN A 1002 -52.90 138.69 33.30
C ASN A 1002 -53.44 139.53 34.47
N VAL A 1003 -54.21 138.87 35.34
CA VAL A 1003 -54.64 139.45 36.62
C VAL A 1003 -53.59 139.21 37.71
N VAL A 1004 -53.69 139.91 38.83
CA VAL A 1004 -52.88 139.65 40.02
C VAL A 1004 -53.54 138.54 40.83
N GLY A 1005 -53.05 137.31 40.67
CA GLY A 1005 -53.52 136.12 41.40
C GLY A 1005 -53.84 134.94 40.48
N LYS A 1006 -54.32 133.84 41.05
CA LYS A 1006 -54.73 132.62 40.33
C LYS A 1006 -56.03 132.06 40.91
N THR A 1007 -55.96 131.46 42.11
CA THR A 1007 -57.10 130.85 42.81
C THR A 1007 -58.05 131.90 43.40
N GLU A 1008 -57.48 132.95 43.98
CA GLU A 1008 -58.13 134.25 44.18
C GLU A 1008 -57.33 135.28 43.39
N TRP A 1009 -58.00 136.26 42.77
CA TRP A 1009 -57.35 137.17 41.83
C TRP A 1009 -58.01 138.54 41.76
N TYR A 1010 -57.29 139.55 41.28
CA TYR A 1010 -57.84 140.89 41.00
C TYR A 1010 -57.13 141.68 39.90
N PHE A 1011 -57.79 142.71 39.40
CA PHE A 1011 -57.26 143.69 38.46
C PHE A 1011 -57.66 145.11 38.87
N LEU A 1012 -56.77 146.09 38.67
CA LEU A 1012 -57.05 147.52 38.89
C LEU A 1012 -57.35 148.17 37.54
N TRP A 1013 -58.62 148.47 37.30
CA TRP A 1013 -59.09 149.02 36.03
C TRP A 1013 -59.07 150.55 36.09
N ASN A 1014 -58.05 151.12 35.46
CA ASN A 1014 -58.01 152.55 35.15
C ASN A 1014 -58.98 152.83 33.99
N ILE A 1015 -60.13 153.40 34.30
CA ILE A 1015 -61.22 153.62 33.33
C ILE A 1015 -60.99 154.87 32.47
N SER A 1016 -60.10 155.78 32.87
CA SER A 1016 -59.86 157.04 32.15
C SER A 1016 -59.21 156.85 30.76
N LYS A 1017 -58.74 155.64 30.46
CA LYS A 1017 -58.23 155.24 29.13
C LYS A 1017 -59.30 154.66 28.20
N PHE A 1018 -60.45 154.29 28.75
CA PHE A 1018 -61.56 153.78 27.98
C PHE A 1018 -62.43 154.96 27.55
N SER A 1019 -63.10 154.80 26.41
CA SER A 1019 -64.33 155.54 26.14
C SER A 1019 -65.41 155.04 27.11
N ASP A 1020 -66.67 155.06 26.69
CA ASP A 1020 -67.74 155.09 27.66
C ASP A 1020 -69.04 154.44 27.20
N GLY A 1021 -70.02 154.40 28.11
CA GLY A 1021 -71.26 153.66 28.00
C GLY A 1021 -71.14 152.28 28.58
N PRO A 1022 -71.88 151.28 28.06
CA PRO A 1022 -71.76 149.91 28.54
C PRO A 1022 -70.46 149.26 28.04
N HIS A 1023 -69.54 149.01 28.96
CA HIS A 1023 -68.34 148.20 28.73
C HIS A 1023 -68.58 146.76 29.19
N THR A 1024 -67.90 145.80 28.57
CA THR A 1024 -68.03 144.37 28.86
C THR A 1024 -66.68 143.77 29.26
N ILE A 1025 -66.61 143.27 30.48
CA ILE A 1025 -65.44 142.61 31.07
C ILE A 1025 -65.58 141.11 30.84
N TYR A 1026 -64.53 140.48 30.31
CA TYR A 1026 -64.45 139.03 30.07
C TYR A 1026 -63.31 138.45 30.90
N VAL A 1027 -63.50 137.28 31.51
CA VAL A 1027 -62.48 136.62 32.35
C VAL A 1027 -62.44 135.11 32.05
N LYS A 1028 -61.25 134.51 31.96
CA LYS A 1028 -61.07 133.04 31.90
C LYS A 1028 -59.86 132.55 32.68
N ALA A 1029 -59.94 131.32 33.18
CA ALA A 1029 -58.84 130.56 33.78
C ALA A 1029 -58.19 129.61 32.76
N TYR A 1030 -57.00 129.09 33.10
CA TYR A 1030 -56.25 128.08 32.36
C TYR A 1030 -55.55 127.15 33.36
N ASP A 1031 -55.51 125.84 33.12
CA ASP A 1031 -54.87 124.83 33.99
C ASP A 1031 -53.45 124.43 33.51
N GLY A 1032 -53.13 124.66 32.24
CA GLY A 1032 -51.89 124.17 31.61
C GLY A 1032 -52.15 123.41 30.31
N ARG A 1033 -53.38 122.89 30.12
CA ARG A 1033 -53.88 122.18 28.94
C ARG A 1033 -55.10 122.89 28.33
N ASP A 1034 -56.10 123.19 29.16
CA ASP A 1034 -57.42 123.67 28.77
C ASP A 1034 -57.81 125.00 29.44
N TYR A 1035 -58.66 125.77 28.76
CA TYR A 1035 -59.20 127.03 29.25
C TYR A 1035 -60.60 126.84 29.84
N SER A 1036 -60.93 127.64 30.86
CA SER A 1036 -62.30 127.70 31.37
C SER A 1036 -63.25 128.37 30.38
N SER A 1037 -64.54 128.08 30.54
CA SER A 1037 -65.62 128.96 30.10
C SER A 1037 -65.32 130.42 30.51
N ILE A 1038 -65.64 131.36 29.63
CA ILE A 1038 -65.43 132.79 29.88
C ILE A 1038 -66.58 133.33 30.74
N ALA A 1039 -66.26 133.87 31.92
CA ALA A 1039 -67.18 134.66 32.72
C ALA A 1039 -67.27 136.09 32.17
N ILE A 1040 -68.45 136.71 32.24
CA ILE A 1040 -68.73 138.00 31.60
C ILE A 1040 -69.48 138.93 32.57
N ILE A 1041 -68.97 140.14 32.79
CA ILE A 1041 -69.65 141.23 33.51
C ILE A 1041 -69.89 142.38 32.53
N LYS A 1042 -70.98 143.14 32.70
CA LYS A 1042 -71.20 144.42 32.02
C LYS A 1042 -71.21 145.54 33.04
N VAL A 1043 -70.42 146.58 32.81
CA VAL A 1043 -70.30 147.75 33.69
C VAL A 1043 -70.44 149.01 32.85
N VAL A 1044 -71.27 149.96 33.27
CA VAL A 1044 -71.45 151.19 32.50
C VAL A 1044 -70.43 152.22 32.97
N ILE A 1045 -69.40 152.49 32.16
CA ILE A 1045 -68.52 153.64 32.38
C ILE A 1045 -69.29 154.86 31.82
N ASN A 1046 -70.14 155.54 32.60
CA ASN A 1046 -71.07 156.49 31.97
C ASN A 1046 -70.44 157.84 31.58
N ARG A 1047 -69.95 157.84 30.34
CA ARG A 1047 -69.80 158.99 29.42
C ARG A 1047 -70.24 158.66 27.92
N THR A 1048 -70.83 157.44 27.61
CA THR A 1048 -71.61 156.84 26.41
C THR A 1048 -71.09 155.90 25.20
N SER A 1049 -71.78 154.73 24.91
CA SER A 1049 -71.89 153.75 23.73
C SER A 1049 -71.12 152.35 23.45
N THR A 1050 -71.77 151.32 22.77
CA THR A 1050 -71.29 150.12 21.89
C THR A 1050 -71.49 148.56 22.24
N SER A 1051 -71.40 147.57 21.26
CA SER A 1051 -71.29 146.02 21.27
C SER A 1051 -71.80 145.28 19.94
N GLY A 1052 -71.77 143.94 19.53
CA GLY A 1052 -71.29 142.55 19.92
C GLY A 1052 -71.67 141.33 18.91
N PRO A 1053 -71.19 140.02 18.98
CA PRO A 1053 -71.21 138.93 17.89
C PRO A 1053 -71.66 137.39 18.16
N SER A 1054 -71.52 136.39 17.21
CA SER A 1054 -71.88 134.87 17.26
C SER A 1054 -71.10 133.90 16.24
N LYS A 1055 -71.24 132.55 15.92
CA LYS A 1055 -72.21 131.38 16.12
C LYS A 1055 -71.77 129.81 16.20
N PRO A 1056 -71.33 129.01 15.16
CA PRO A 1056 -72.01 127.69 14.72
C PRO A 1056 -71.36 126.23 14.53
N ASP A 1057 -72.17 125.13 14.71
CA ASP A 1057 -72.48 123.80 13.98
C ASP A 1057 -71.55 122.49 13.76
N THR A 1058 -72.09 121.22 13.58
CA THR A 1058 -71.39 119.82 13.58
C THR A 1058 -72.03 118.54 12.83
N ASN A 1059 -71.44 117.28 12.81
CA ASN A 1059 -71.86 115.90 12.23
C ASN A 1059 -70.96 114.64 12.74
N SER A 1060 -70.94 113.27 12.47
CA SER A 1060 -71.67 112.08 11.80
C SER A 1060 -70.98 110.62 11.99
N ASN A 1061 -71.62 109.39 11.89
CA ASN A 1061 -71.04 107.94 11.89
C ASN A 1061 -72.10 106.76 11.51
N PRO A 1062 -72.06 105.36 11.66
CA PRO A 1062 -71.13 104.14 11.94
C PRO A 1062 -71.39 102.72 11.17
N SER A 1063 -70.90 101.48 11.58
CA SER A 1063 -71.16 100.06 10.99
C SER A 1063 -70.68 98.74 11.79
N LEU A 1064 -71.08 97.44 11.44
CA LEU A 1064 -70.76 96.06 12.07
C LEU A 1064 -71.03 94.73 11.21
N PRO A 1065 -70.37 93.50 11.34
CA PRO A 1065 -70.96 92.13 11.74
C PRO A 1065 -70.00 90.88 12.16
N ASP A 1066 -70.48 89.58 12.33
CA ASP A 1066 -69.74 88.24 12.62
C ASP A 1066 -70.54 86.92 12.15
N TYR A 1067 -70.43 85.54 12.42
CA TYR A 1067 -69.81 84.49 13.35
C TYR A 1067 -70.06 82.94 12.92
N GLN A 1068 -69.37 81.82 13.40
CA GLN A 1068 -69.82 80.33 13.55
C GLN A 1068 -68.77 79.16 13.94
N TYR A 1069 -69.11 77.85 14.30
CA TYR A 1069 -68.12 76.69 14.59
C TYR A 1069 -68.32 75.07 14.39
N PRO A 1070 -68.40 74.06 15.37
CA PRO A 1070 -67.56 72.76 15.38
C PRO A 1070 -68.09 71.30 15.83
N SER A 1071 -67.39 70.11 15.59
CA SER A 1071 -67.32 68.83 16.47
C SER A 1071 -66.48 67.52 16.09
N GLU A 1072 -65.54 67.05 16.98
CA GLU A 1072 -65.15 65.63 17.44
C GLU A 1072 -64.47 64.49 16.56
N THR A 1073 -63.90 63.29 17.01
CA THR A 1073 -62.95 62.78 18.11
C THR A 1073 -62.40 61.28 17.96
N SER A 1074 -61.24 60.92 18.59
CA SER A 1074 -60.70 59.56 19.09
C SER A 1074 -60.10 58.44 18.16
N VAL A 1075 -59.08 57.56 18.49
CA VAL A 1075 -58.05 57.41 19.57
C VAL A 1075 -56.88 56.41 19.22
N ASN A 1076 -55.62 56.66 19.67
CA ASN A 1076 -54.40 55.78 19.82
C ASN A 1076 -53.78 55.02 18.60
N SER A 1077 -52.47 54.64 18.54
CA SER A 1077 -51.28 54.72 19.44
C SER A 1077 -49.93 54.99 18.67
N ASN A 1078 -48.76 54.93 19.33
CA ASN A 1078 -47.47 55.58 18.96
C ASN A 1078 -46.34 54.68 18.39
N LYS A 1079 -45.37 55.34 17.70
CA LYS A 1079 -43.91 55.06 17.57
C LYS A 1079 -43.45 53.80 16.76
N GLU A 1080 -42.62 53.94 15.72
CA GLU A 1080 -41.12 53.97 15.67
C GLU A 1080 -40.42 52.62 15.97
N LEU A 1081 -39.28 52.20 15.38
CA LEU A 1081 -38.58 52.43 14.08
C LEU A 1081 -37.35 51.46 14.05
N PHE A 1082 -37.10 50.76 12.92
CA PHE A 1082 -35.90 49.90 12.62
C PHE A 1082 -35.64 48.63 13.50
N ASP A 1083 -35.02 47.54 13.01
CA ASP A 1083 -34.56 47.18 11.65
C ASP A 1083 -35.26 45.91 11.09
N ILE A 1084 -34.79 44.64 11.11
CA ILE A 1084 -33.51 44.01 11.50
C ILE A 1084 -33.28 42.67 10.75
N GLN A 1085 -32.05 42.14 10.75
CA GLN A 1085 -31.60 41.01 9.90
C GLN A 1085 -31.93 39.60 10.44
N PHE A 1086 -32.34 38.70 9.53
CA PHE A 1086 -31.81 37.34 9.19
C PHE A 1086 -32.92 36.55 8.43
N VAL A 1087 -32.74 35.61 7.49
CA VAL A 1087 -31.69 35.16 6.55
C VAL A 1087 -32.28 33.91 5.84
N LEU A 1088 -32.03 33.77 4.52
CA LEU A 1088 -32.14 32.55 3.68
C LEU A 1088 -33.47 31.76 3.45
N PHE A 1089 -33.89 31.80 2.18
CA PHE A 1089 -34.10 30.67 1.24
C PHE A 1089 -35.39 29.81 1.19
N LEU A 1090 -35.74 29.41 -0.04
CA LEU A 1090 -36.86 28.52 -0.38
C LEU A 1090 -36.42 27.06 -0.60
N VAL A 1091 -37.15 26.15 0.04
CA VAL A 1091 -37.90 25.03 -0.55
C VAL A 1091 -37.35 24.35 -1.83
N PHE A 1092 -36.76 23.18 -1.64
CA PHE A 1092 -37.07 21.89 -2.29
C PHE A 1092 -37.76 21.83 -3.68
N PHE A 1093 -37.18 21.00 -4.55
CA PHE A 1093 -37.88 19.96 -5.33
C PHE A 1093 -36.89 18.80 -5.64
N GLY A 1094 -37.21 17.51 -5.55
CA GLY A 1094 -38.39 16.86 -4.95
C GLY A 1094 -38.53 15.39 -5.37
N GLY A 1095 -39.16 14.56 -4.52
CA GLY A 1095 -39.80 13.27 -4.88
C GLY A 1095 -38.89 12.04 -5.13
N LEU A 1096 -39.40 10.80 -5.00
CA LEU A 1096 -40.73 10.37 -4.53
C LEU A 1096 -40.74 8.90 -4.04
N LEU A 1097 -41.55 8.62 -2.99
CA LEU A 1097 -42.13 7.36 -2.44
C LEU A 1097 -41.51 5.96 -2.81
N PHE A 1098 -41.30 5.02 -1.87
CA PHE A 1098 -42.30 4.16 -1.17
C PHE A 1098 -43.30 3.47 -2.13
N GLY A 1099 -43.69 2.18 -2.05
CA GLY A 1099 -43.62 1.09 -1.08
C GLY A 1099 -44.36 -0.12 -1.73
N LEU A 1100 -44.88 -1.15 -1.06
CA LEU A 1100 -44.99 -1.44 0.38
C LEU A 1100 -45.27 -2.95 0.61
N GLY A 1101 -44.68 -3.57 1.64
CA GLY A 1101 -45.26 -4.72 2.36
C GLY A 1101 -44.99 -6.16 1.83
N ILE A 1102 -45.44 -7.22 2.53
CA ILE A 1102 -46.13 -7.23 3.84
C ILE A 1102 -46.08 -8.63 4.55
N MET A 1103 -45.91 -8.66 5.89
CA MET A 1103 -46.23 -9.77 6.85
C MET A 1103 -45.54 -11.16 6.67
N ILE A 1104 -45.46 -12.11 7.62
CA ILE A 1104 -45.76 -12.28 9.07
C ILE A 1104 -44.80 -13.39 9.59
N GLY A 1105 -44.39 -13.55 10.85
CA GLY A 1105 -44.62 -12.77 12.09
C GLY A 1105 -44.22 -13.57 13.37
N ARG A 1106 -44.16 -12.87 14.52
CA ARG A 1106 -44.12 -13.33 15.94
C ARG A 1106 -43.17 -14.47 16.40
N LYS A 1107 -42.24 -14.06 17.29
CA LYS A 1107 -41.88 -14.65 18.60
C LYS A 1107 -42.00 -16.18 18.81
N VAL A 1108 -40.87 -16.81 19.12
CA VAL A 1108 -40.46 -17.02 20.53
C VAL A 1108 -39.13 -16.32 20.72
#